data_AF-A0A420NBZ0-F1
#
_entry.id   AF-A0A420NBZ0-F1
#
_cell.length_a   1.000
_cell.length_b   1.000
_cell.length_c   1.000
_cell.angle_alpha   90.00
_cell.angle_beta   90.00
_cell.angle_gamma   90.00
#
_symmetry.space_group_name_H-M   'P 1'
#
loop_
_entity.id
_entity.type
_entity.pdbx_description
1 polymer ?
#
loop_
_entity_poly.entity_id
_entity_poly.type
_entity_poly.pdbx_seq_one_letter_code
_entity_poly.pdbx_strand_id
1 'polypeptide(L)'
;MASSKEVIIIGGGISGLGMAIQLKRLLGHDNFTIYEKSDNIGGTWWHNRYPACACDIPSHFYSYSFALNPDWTSMYPGRDELHRYFMSVADRYDILPRCQFNTMCLDLRWDSARSLWICTFQNTETGQTFVREAPVVVSAVGTLDRPYIPQLEGAESFQGKMFHSARWDDSLEVRNKNIVVLGNGASATQFVPELVKQVAPKGQVTQLVRSAHWWTKRGNPTYSSAFKLTMKYIPLAARIYRVFLAWELEKVFCSFLMTKDGARMRQKIRDTTNSYIENDAPSQYRQVLKPNYEPGCKRRVNTATYLAALHSPNMHLAKGNAVKIGPRHVETASGETYPADAIIFATGFMTQKWLHPIQVKGENGRDLHQVWDSTGGAEAYKGTVVTGFPNFFILYGPNAATGQHSVIFHSECQINYTCRLLRQVLSGSAPAASIMVKPEAQRRDLAWVHGRLKNLVFNSGCQSWWMDPETKKNTFIYPDPMFLYWLRTIFPRWSDFEVRRVESPKSSISRVLTSALLSLGVGSLAVMSLKDSDRPEDANGFFEARRGAGTEAGVDADEQTRRRQRKKRTESSLRIVIQEGLGQLSIILLGRGASVQAGVTICCLIAFVLFGYDQGVFGGILQNEDWQNQFDRPNDAKTGIIVSCYNLGCLAGCVINFFVGDKLGRRRTIWLAMVLVLVGATLQTTAYNVPHLVIGRVVTGLGTGIKTSTVPMSANVRYQSELCEAESRGRLVSSEVLFVGVGITIAYWFDFGMSYVGGAIAWRLPIAFQMVFALGVVVLVFALPESPRWLFVKGRDQEAINVLCQVHDKDPSDPYIVSESTSIQKAIELELAANKNDSFLSIFRNDTIRTRYRILLAWGVQFMNQAGGINLVVYYIPSVLVQNVGLSPRMSQVLGGCINMMFMFGSILPSFALDRMGRRKTMIWGCTGLSICMLMVAVLLSRVGYSNGHTCASAAVAFFFLYMLIFGMSVNCVPWVYVPEILPLESRTRGTAIGISSNWLWNFTVVMITPVIINRLQWKAYLIFMVTNLLFVPAFYFFYPETSNFKLEDVDLIFSQGGNPVSVARQMTKDMRRNNISVNSNGTVSVDTEKSQTMMVESA
;
A
#
# COMPACT_ATOMS: atom_id res chain seq x y z
N MET A 1 -17.26 -5.17 33.27
CA MET A 1 -16.66 -5.89 32.12
C MET A 1 -17.80 -6.51 31.34
N ALA A 2 -18.08 -6.05 30.12
CA ALA A 2 -19.06 -6.73 29.26
C ALA A 2 -18.50 -8.11 28.88
N SER A 3 -19.25 -9.19 29.11
CA SER A 3 -18.87 -10.55 28.69
C SER A 3 -18.46 -10.52 27.21
N SER A 4 -17.20 -10.88 26.92
CA SER A 4 -16.69 -10.91 25.56
C SER A 4 -17.48 -11.96 24.78
N LYS A 5 -18.13 -11.58 23.67
CA LYS A 5 -18.93 -12.47 22.81
C LYS A 5 -18.06 -13.60 22.26
N GLU A 6 -18.39 -14.88 22.50
CA GLU A 6 -17.62 -16.02 21.97
C GLU A 6 -17.77 -16.14 20.44
N VAL A 7 -16.69 -16.49 19.74
CA VAL A 7 -16.70 -16.86 18.31
C VAL A 7 -16.39 -18.35 18.17
N ILE A 8 -17.31 -19.11 17.58
CA ILE A 8 -17.09 -20.54 17.28
C ILE A 8 -16.52 -20.69 15.87
N ILE A 9 -15.40 -21.40 15.74
CA ILE A 9 -14.77 -21.75 14.46
C ILE A 9 -14.86 -23.27 14.28
N ILE A 10 -15.43 -23.72 13.17
CA ILE A 10 -15.59 -25.14 12.87
C ILE A 10 -14.53 -25.57 11.85
N GLY A 11 -13.57 -26.38 12.28
CA GLY A 11 -12.44 -26.87 11.48
C GLY A 11 -11.12 -26.18 11.83
N GLY A 12 -10.12 -26.98 12.23
CA GLY A 12 -8.74 -26.61 12.54
C GLY A 12 -7.79 -26.72 11.34
N GLY A 13 -8.31 -26.56 10.12
CA GLY A 13 -7.49 -26.46 8.91
C GLY A 13 -6.81 -25.10 8.74
N ILE A 14 -6.20 -24.89 7.58
CA ILE A 14 -5.58 -23.60 7.20
C ILE A 14 -6.55 -22.41 7.29
N SER A 15 -7.80 -22.55 6.84
CA SER A 15 -8.76 -21.44 6.93
C SER A 15 -9.13 -21.10 8.38
N GLY A 16 -9.36 -22.11 9.24
CA GLY A 16 -9.75 -21.91 10.63
C GLY A 16 -8.60 -21.37 11.49
N LEU A 17 -7.40 -21.91 11.33
CA LEU A 17 -6.19 -21.40 11.98
C LEU A 17 -5.92 -19.94 11.58
N GLY A 18 -6.03 -19.61 10.29
CA GLY A 18 -5.88 -18.25 9.82
C GLY A 18 -6.93 -17.29 10.41
N MET A 19 -8.19 -17.74 10.53
CA MET A 19 -9.26 -16.94 11.13
C MET A 19 -8.99 -16.62 12.60
N ALA A 20 -8.66 -17.63 13.40
CA ALA A 20 -8.34 -17.47 14.82
C ALA A 20 -7.19 -16.48 15.06
N ILE A 21 -6.11 -16.60 14.28
CA ILE A 21 -4.96 -15.70 14.38
C ILE A 21 -5.35 -14.26 14.02
N GLN A 22 -6.18 -14.07 12.99
CA GLN A 22 -6.59 -12.73 12.58
C GLN A 22 -7.61 -12.10 13.54
N LEU A 23 -8.44 -12.89 14.23
CA LEU A 23 -9.28 -12.40 15.34
C LEU A 23 -8.41 -11.78 16.45
N LYS A 24 -7.34 -12.48 16.87
CA LYS A 24 -6.36 -11.95 17.83
C LYS A 24 -5.67 -10.69 17.28
N ARG A 25 -5.11 -10.77 16.07
CA ARG A 25 -4.23 -9.71 15.53
C ARG A 25 -4.94 -8.45 15.08
N LEU A 26 -6.11 -8.54 14.44
CA LEU A 26 -6.78 -7.39 13.82
C LEU A 26 -7.90 -6.82 14.69
N LEU A 27 -8.54 -7.65 15.50
CA LEU A 27 -9.66 -7.25 16.36
C LEU A 27 -9.28 -7.22 17.84
N GLY A 28 -8.12 -7.75 18.23
CA GLY A 28 -7.75 -7.88 19.65
C GLY A 28 -8.68 -8.83 20.40
N HIS A 29 -9.36 -9.73 19.68
CA HIS A 29 -10.40 -10.59 20.23
C HIS A 29 -9.86 -11.99 20.51
N ASP A 30 -9.83 -12.37 21.78
CA ASP A 30 -9.27 -13.64 22.25
C ASP A 30 -10.34 -14.67 22.67
N ASN A 31 -11.63 -14.32 22.67
CA ASN A 31 -12.69 -15.25 23.07
C ASN A 31 -13.23 -16.07 21.89
N PHE A 32 -12.45 -17.05 21.42
CA PHE A 32 -12.89 -17.97 20.36
C PHE A 32 -12.53 -19.41 20.70
N THR A 33 -13.28 -20.36 20.14
CA THR A 33 -13.05 -21.80 20.28
C THR A 33 -13.06 -22.46 18.90
N ILE A 34 -12.01 -23.21 18.58
CA ILE A 34 -11.93 -24.01 17.35
C ILE A 34 -12.39 -25.44 17.68
N TYR A 35 -13.39 -25.95 16.98
CA TYR A 35 -13.81 -27.35 17.06
C TYR A 35 -13.28 -28.10 15.84
N GLU A 36 -12.41 -29.09 16.07
CA GLU A 36 -11.81 -29.93 15.04
C GLU A 36 -12.21 -31.38 15.29
N LYS A 37 -12.69 -32.05 14.24
CA LYS A 37 -13.11 -33.46 14.30
C LYS A 37 -11.92 -34.43 14.46
N SER A 38 -10.73 -33.99 14.10
CA SER A 38 -9.50 -34.75 14.16
C SER A 38 -8.80 -34.54 15.50
N ASP A 39 -7.81 -35.38 15.78
CA ASP A 39 -6.90 -35.31 16.93
C ASP A 39 -5.87 -34.18 16.82
N ASN A 40 -5.72 -33.54 15.65
CA ASN A 40 -4.74 -32.48 15.41
C ASN A 40 -5.19 -31.47 14.36
N ILE A 41 -4.52 -30.31 14.31
CA ILE A 41 -4.74 -29.27 13.29
C ILE A 41 -4.05 -29.62 11.97
N GLY A 42 -4.47 -28.94 10.90
CA GLY A 42 -3.85 -29.00 9.58
C GLY A 42 -4.79 -29.44 8.45
N GLY A 43 -5.94 -30.04 8.78
CA GLY A 43 -6.98 -30.43 7.83
C GLY A 43 -6.44 -31.34 6.72
N THR A 44 -6.46 -30.86 5.47
CA THR A 44 -5.95 -31.61 4.30
C THR A 44 -4.54 -32.16 4.50
N TRP A 45 -3.65 -31.39 5.12
CA TRP A 45 -2.25 -31.78 5.34
C TRP A 45 -2.06 -32.78 6.48
N TRP A 46 -3.06 -32.93 7.36
CA TRP A 46 -3.08 -33.95 8.39
C TRP A 46 -3.65 -35.28 7.88
N HIS A 47 -4.76 -35.21 7.13
CA HIS A 47 -5.46 -36.40 6.62
C HIS A 47 -4.75 -37.10 5.45
N ASN A 48 -4.20 -36.35 4.49
CA ASN A 48 -3.57 -36.96 3.31
C ASN A 48 -2.13 -37.37 3.64
N ARG A 49 -1.94 -38.65 3.99
CA ARG A 49 -0.63 -39.21 4.41
C ARG A 49 0.07 -40.06 3.35
N TYR A 50 -0.49 -40.14 2.15
CA TYR A 50 0.07 -40.98 1.10
C TYR A 50 1.50 -40.55 0.71
N PRO A 51 2.36 -41.50 0.25
CA PRO A 51 3.74 -41.21 -0.11
C PRO A 51 3.90 -40.10 -1.15
N ALA A 52 4.92 -39.27 -0.98
CA ALA A 52 5.22 -38.13 -1.85
C ALA A 52 4.08 -37.08 -1.98
N CYS A 53 3.14 -37.04 -1.02
CA CYS A 53 2.15 -35.97 -0.93
C CYS A 53 2.85 -34.62 -0.83
N ALA A 54 2.64 -33.76 -1.82
CA ALA A 54 3.30 -32.46 -1.93
C ALA A 54 2.35 -31.41 -2.48
N CYS A 55 2.60 -30.15 -2.13
CA CYS A 55 1.85 -29.02 -2.65
C CYS A 55 2.24 -28.68 -4.08
N ASP A 56 1.27 -28.19 -4.85
CA ASP A 56 1.49 -27.79 -6.23
C ASP A 56 1.71 -26.28 -6.41
N ILE A 57 1.72 -25.51 -5.32
CA ILE A 57 1.99 -24.07 -5.30
C ILE A 57 3.35 -23.82 -4.62
N PRO A 58 4.12 -22.81 -5.06
CA PRO A 58 5.42 -22.49 -4.45
C PRO A 58 5.31 -22.18 -2.95
N SER A 59 6.21 -22.71 -2.12
CA SER A 59 6.21 -22.64 -0.63
C SER A 59 6.12 -21.21 -0.07
N HIS A 60 6.91 -20.28 -0.60
CA HIS A 60 6.87 -18.87 -0.19
C HIS A 60 5.53 -18.18 -0.50
N PHE A 61 4.69 -18.77 -1.36
CA PHE A 61 3.34 -18.30 -1.66
C PHE A 61 2.25 -19.15 -0.97
N TYR A 62 2.47 -20.44 -0.80
CA TYR A 62 1.63 -21.36 -0.03
C TYR A 62 1.94 -21.29 1.48
N SER A 63 1.97 -20.08 2.01
CA SER A 63 2.18 -19.74 3.42
C SER A 63 1.40 -18.48 3.76
N TYR A 64 1.14 -18.20 5.05
CA TYR A 64 0.43 -16.99 5.45
C TYR A 64 1.26 -15.74 5.17
N SER A 65 0.62 -14.71 4.60
CA SER A 65 1.25 -13.41 4.31
C SER A 65 1.82 -12.73 5.55
N PHE A 66 1.24 -13.03 6.70
CA PHE A 66 1.55 -12.43 7.98
C PHE A 66 2.52 -13.25 8.85
N ALA A 67 2.89 -14.46 8.41
CA ALA A 67 3.81 -15.38 9.09
C ALA A 67 4.72 -16.06 8.04
N LEU A 68 5.60 -15.27 7.43
CA LEU A 68 6.53 -15.77 6.41
C LEU A 68 7.56 -16.73 7.03
N ASN A 69 7.94 -17.75 6.25
CA ASN A 69 8.97 -18.71 6.61
C ASN A 69 10.15 -18.62 5.62
N PRO A 70 11.35 -18.21 6.05
CA PRO A 70 12.53 -18.14 5.18
C PRO A 70 13.23 -19.50 4.99
N ASP A 71 12.92 -20.50 5.83
CA ASP A 71 13.73 -21.73 5.95
C ASP A 71 13.26 -22.88 5.05
N TRP A 72 12.27 -22.66 4.17
CA TRP A 72 11.76 -23.68 3.22
C TRP A 72 12.89 -24.41 2.49
N THR A 73 12.78 -25.74 2.40
CA THR A 73 13.79 -26.60 1.78
C THR A 73 13.73 -26.58 0.26
N SER A 74 12.53 -26.51 -0.29
CA SER A 74 12.26 -26.62 -1.72
C SER A 74 11.12 -25.71 -2.17
N MET A 75 11.04 -25.48 -3.48
CA MET A 75 9.99 -24.66 -4.07
C MET A 75 8.61 -25.28 -3.87
N TYR A 76 8.47 -26.61 -3.97
CA TYR A 76 7.22 -27.32 -3.74
C TYR A 76 7.37 -28.24 -2.52
N PRO A 77 6.94 -27.79 -1.33
CA PRO A 77 7.21 -28.50 -0.09
C PRO A 77 6.32 -29.74 0.02
N GLY A 78 6.87 -30.77 0.65
CA GLY A 78 6.12 -31.97 1.03
C GLY A 78 5.13 -31.70 2.16
N ARG A 79 4.20 -32.64 2.35
CA ARG A 79 3.18 -32.59 3.42
C ARG A 79 3.78 -32.31 4.80
N ASP A 80 4.83 -33.01 5.19
CA ASP A 80 5.41 -32.94 6.55
C ASP A 80 6.00 -31.57 6.86
N GLU A 81 6.68 -30.98 5.87
CA GLU A 81 7.25 -29.64 5.99
C GLU A 81 6.14 -28.57 6.12
N LEU A 82 5.05 -28.72 5.35
CA LEU A 82 3.89 -27.83 5.45
C LEU A 82 3.15 -27.98 6.78
N HIS A 83 2.92 -29.20 7.25
CA HIS A 83 2.27 -29.46 8.52
C HIS A 83 3.08 -28.87 9.68
N ARG A 84 4.41 -29.08 9.68
CA ARG A 84 5.33 -28.48 10.67
C ARG A 84 5.26 -26.95 10.65
N TYR A 85 5.19 -26.34 9.47
CA TYR A 85 5.01 -24.89 9.36
C TYR A 85 3.70 -24.42 10.02
N PHE A 86 2.56 -25.06 9.73
CA PHE A 86 1.28 -24.66 10.34
C PHE A 86 1.26 -24.88 11.86
N MET A 87 1.86 -25.97 12.35
CA MET A 87 2.06 -26.20 13.78
C MET A 87 2.90 -25.09 14.42
N SER A 88 4.03 -24.71 13.79
CA SER A 88 4.89 -23.62 14.30
C SER A 88 4.19 -22.26 14.34
N VAL A 89 3.24 -22.04 13.41
CA VAL A 89 2.42 -20.82 13.39
C VAL A 89 1.35 -20.88 14.49
N ALA A 90 0.69 -22.01 14.69
CA ALA A 90 -0.29 -22.18 15.77
C ALA A 90 0.33 -21.99 17.16
N ASP A 91 1.54 -22.49 17.36
CA ASP A 91 2.33 -22.33 18.58
C ASP A 91 2.73 -20.86 18.81
N ARG A 92 3.29 -20.19 17.78
CA ARG A 92 3.69 -18.78 17.85
C ARG A 92 2.57 -17.82 18.27
N TYR A 93 1.32 -18.12 17.91
CA TYR A 93 0.16 -17.27 18.24
C TYR A 93 -0.70 -17.84 19.38
N ASP A 94 -0.23 -18.89 20.05
CA ASP A 94 -0.91 -19.54 21.16
C ASP A 94 -2.38 -19.89 20.84
N ILE A 95 -2.57 -20.69 19.79
CA ILE A 95 -3.91 -21.09 19.30
C ILE A 95 -4.32 -22.46 19.84
N LEU A 96 -3.36 -23.36 20.08
CA LEU A 96 -3.63 -24.75 20.48
C LEU A 96 -4.51 -24.88 21.74
N PRO A 97 -4.35 -24.05 22.79
CA PRO A 97 -5.22 -24.14 23.98
C PRO A 97 -6.70 -23.81 23.70
N ARG A 98 -7.00 -23.14 22.59
CA ARG A 98 -8.36 -22.77 22.16
C ARG A 98 -8.97 -23.81 21.21
N CYS A 99 -8.26 -24.91 20.93
CA CYS A 99 -8.74 -25.99 20.07
C CYS A 99 -9.36 -27.12 20.92
N GLN A 100 -10.57 -27.53 20.56
CA GLN A 100 -11.18 -28.77 21.00
C GLN A 100 -11.10 -29.79 19.86
N PHE A 101 -10.21 -30.76 20.05
CA PHE A 101 -10.01 -31.87 19.13
C PHE A 101 -11.06 -32.96 19.31
N ASN A 102 -11.09 -33.93 18.39
CA ASN A 102 -12.01 -35.06 18.42
C ASN A 102 -13.48 -34.62 18.58
N THR A 103 -13.86 -33.48 18.01
CA THR A 103 -15.18 -32.88 18.20
C THR A 103 -15.78 -32.47 16.86
N MET A 104 -16.84 -33.16 16.46
CA MET A 104 -17.56 -32.95 15.20
C MET A 104 -18.83 -32.11 15.44
N CYS A 105 -19.07 -31.11 14.60
CA CYS A 105 -20.33 -30.36 14.61
C CYS A 105 -21.43 -31.13 13.86
N LEU A 106 -22.63 -31.22 14.44
CA LEU A 106 -23.78 -31.92 13.87
C LEU A 106 -24.89 -30.97 13.39
N ASP A 107 -25.27 -29.99 14.23
CA ASP A 107 -26.40 -29.09 13.97
C ASP A 107 -26.06 -27.66 14.42
N LEU A 108 -26.48 -26.68 13.61
CA LEU A 108 -26.39 -25.24 13.87
C LEU A 108 -27.78 -24.63 13.70
N ARG A 109 -28.33 -24.06 14.77
CA ARG A 109 -29.64 -23.41 14.74
C ARG A 109 -29.57 -21.96 15.17
N TRP A 110 -30.06 -21.05 14.34
CA TRP A 110 -30.18 -19.64 14.68
C TRP A 110 -31.40 -19.38 15.57
N ASP A 111 -31.18 -18.67 16.67
CA ASP A 111 -32.22 -18.13 17.54
C ASP A 111 -32.37 -16.63 17.29
N SER A 112 -33.44 -16.26 16.58
CA SER A 112 -33.74 -14.86 16.25
C SER A 112 -34.05 -13.99 17.46
N ALA A 113 -34.57 -14.55 18.56
CA ALA A 113 -34.94 -13.77 19.74
C ALA A 113 -33.69 -13.34 20.52
N ARG A 114 -32.71 -14.24 20.64
CA ARG A 114 -31.47 -13.97 21.38
C ARG A 114 -30.32 -13.48 20.48
N SER A 115 -30.48 -13.58 19.16
CA SER A 115 -29.41 -13.33 18.18
C SER A 115 -28.16 -14.18 18.42
N LEU A 116 -28.37 -15.47 18.69
CA LEU A 116 -27.32 -16.45 18.99
C LEU A 116 -27.48 -17.71 18.13
N TRP A 117 -26.37 -18.36 17.81
CA TRP A 117 -26.33 -19.72 17.27
C TRP A 117 -26.29 -20.75 18.39
N ILE A 118 -27.15 -21.74 18.31
CA ILE A 118 -27.13 -22.95 19.13
C ILE A 118 -26.44 -24.03 18.32
N CYS A 119 -25.27 -24.47 18.78
CA CYS A 119 -24.38 -25.40 18.10
C CYS A 119 -24.34 -26.73 18.85
N THR A 120 -24.70 -27.82 18.17
CA THR A 120 -24.61 -29.18 18.71
C THR A 120 -23.34 -29.87 18.21
N PHE A 121 -22.53 -30.33 19.15
CA PHE A 121 -21.27 -31.03 18.91
C PHE A 121 -21.33 -32.46 19.43
N GLN A 122 -20.54 -33.33 18.82
CA GLN A 122 -20.35 -34.72 19.23
C GLN A 122 -18.86 -35.02 19.34
N ASN A 123 -18.45 -35.60 20.45
CA ASN A 123 -17.11 -36.14 20.58
C ASN A 123 -16.97 -37.41 19.73
N THR A 124 -15.96 -37.49 18.87
CA THR A 124 -15.76 -38.58 17.91
C THR A 124 -15.24 -39.86 18.54
N GLU A 125 -14.63 -39.79 19.72
CA GLU A 125 -14.12 -40.95 20.46
C GLU A 125 -15.16 -41.51 21.42
N THR A 126 -15.83 -40.64 22.19
CA THR A 126 -16.80 -41.08 23.22
C THR A 126 -18.24 -41.13 22.72
N GLY A 127 -18.54 -40.49 21.58
CA GLY A 127 -19.90 -40.35 21.05
C GLY A 127 -20.78 -39.37 21.82
N GLN A 128 -20.29 -38.75 22.90
CA GLN A 128 -21.06 -37.84 23.75
C GLN A 128 -21.41 -36.54 23.01
N THR A 129 -22.68 -36.16 23.04
CA THR A 129 -23.17 -34.91 22.44
C THR A 129 -23.31 -33.80 23.47
N PHE A 130 -22.92 -32.57 23.11
CA PHE A 130 -23.10 -31.39 23.95
C PHE A 130 -23.46 -30.16 23.11
N VAL A 131 -24.04 -29.15 23.78
CA VAL A 131 -24.52 -27.91 23.13
C VAL A 131 -23.69 -26.71 23.59
N ARG A 132 -23.43 -25.79 22.67
CA ARG A 132 -22.76 -24.51 22.90
C ARG A 132 -23.52 -23.39 22.20
N GLU A 133 -23.45 -22.20 22.78
CA GLU A 133 -24.15 -21.04 22.26
C GLU A 133 -23.14 -19.95 21.93
N ALA A 134 -23.21 -19.40 20.72
CA ALA A 134 -22.32 -18.32 20.32
C ALA A 134 -23.00 -17.30 19.40
N PRO A 135 -22.72 -16.00 19.52
CA PRO A 135 -23.26 -14.97 18.63
C PRO A 135 -22.75 -15.09 17.19
N VAL A 136 -21.58 -15.69 16.98
CA VAL A 136 -20.91 -15.80 15.68
C VAL A 136 -20.39 -17.21 15.46
N VAL A 137 -20.65 -17.74 14.27
CA VAL A 137 -20.12 -19.04 13.83
C VAL A 137 -19.39 -18.88 12.49
N VAL A 138 -18.17 -19.39 12.42
CA VAL A 138 -17.36 -19.42 11.20
C VAL A 138 -17.09 -20.87 10.81
N SER A 139 -17.59 -21.28 9.65
CA SER A 139 -17.32 -22.59 9.08
C SER A 139 -16.04 -22.57 8.24
N ALA A 140 -15.07 -23.39 8.63
CA ALA A 140 -13.79 -23.60 7.97
C ALA A 140 -13.53 -25.09 7.65
N VAL A 141 -14.60 -25.86 7.45
CA VAL A 141 -14.57 -27.33 7.27
C VAL A 141 -13.86 -27.79 5.99
N GLY A 142 -13.73 -26.90 4.99
CA GLY A 142 -13.16 -27.22 3.69
C GLY A 142 -14.02 -28.17 2.85
N THR A 143 -13.64 -28.36 1.58
CA THR A 143 -14.43 -29.12 0.59
C THR A 143 -13.77 -30.41 0.12
N LEU A 144 -12.46 -30.57 0.34
CA LEU A 144 -11.65 -31.72 -0.11
C LEU A 144 -11.23 -32.60 1.08
N ASP A 145 -12.22 -33.04 1.85
CA ASP A 145 -12.00 -33.87 3.03
C ASP A 145 -12.68 -35.26 2.92
N ARG A 146 -13.91 -35.31 2.41
CA ARG A 146 -14.70 -36.55 2.31
C ARG A 146 -14.31 -37.36 1.08
N PRO A 147 -13.68 -38.53 1.23
CA PRO A 147 -13.26 -39.34 0.10
C PRO A 147 -14.48 -39.86 -0.68
N TYR A 148 -14.38 -39.90 -2.00
CA TYR A 148 -15.38 -40.55 -2.84
C TYR A 148 -14.98 -42.00 -3.07
N ILE A 149 -15.65 -42.94 -2.39
CA ILE A 149 -15.43 -44.38 -2.57
C ILE A 149 -16.50 -44.89 -3.55
N PRO A 150 -16.13 -45.41 -4.73
CA PRO A 150 -17.10 -45.96 -5.66
C PRO A 150 -17.73 -47.23 -5.09
N GLN A 151 -19.05 -47.35 -5.20
CA GLN A 151 -19.76 -48.60 -4.91
C GLN A 151 -19.56 -49.54 -6.10
N LEU A 152 -18.79 -50.62 -5.90
CA LEU A 152 -18.50 -51.63 -6.91
C LEU A 152 -19.07 -52.97 -6.43
N GLU A 153 -19.63 -53.75 -7.36
CA GLU A 153 -20.19 -55.06 -7.05
C GLU A 153 -19.08 -56.00 -6.55
N GLY A 154 -19.34 -56.73 -5.47
CA GLY A 154 -18.38 -57.67 -4.88
C GLY A 154 -17.30 -57.05 -3.97
N ALA A 155 -17.32 -55.72 -3.75
CA ALA A 155 -16.38 -55.03 -2.85
C ALA A 155 -16.32 -55.62 -1.42
N GLU A 156 -17.44 -56.11 -0.89
CA GLU A 156 -17.52 -56.73 0.44
C GLU A 156 -16.83 -58.10 0.52
N SER A 157 -16.66 -58.77 -0.62
CA SER A 157 -16.08 -60.13 -0.72
C SER A 157 -14.57 -60.16 -0.95
N PHE A 158 -13.93 -58.98 -1.07
CA PHE A 158 -12.50 -58.86 -1.33
C PHE A 158 -11.67 -59.30 -0.11
N GLN A 159 -10.74 -60.23 -0.32
CA GLN A 159 -9.91 -60.78 0.76
C GLN A 159 -8.71 -59.90 1.13
N GLY A 160 -8.36 -58.95 0.27
CA GLY A 160 -7.22 -58.05 0.45
C GLY A 160 -7.56 -56.74 1.17
N LYS A 161 -6.61 -55.81 1.20
CA LYS A 161 -6.82 -54.48 1.79
C LYS A 161 -7.43 -53.50 0.79
N MET A 162 -8.44 -52.76 1.22
CA MET A 162 -9.11 -51.71 0.44
C MET A 162 -9.15 -50.40 1.21
N PHE A 163 -8.53 -49.35 0.68
CA PHE A 163 -8.58 -48.02 1.30
C PHE A 163 -8.44 -46.89 0.29
N HIS A 164 -8.82 -45.68 0.70
CA HIS A 164 -8.73 -44.48 -0.11
C HIS A 164 -7.44 -43.71 0.19
N SER A 165 -6.85 -43.05 -0.81
CA SER A 165 -5.57 -42.35 -0.65
C SER A 165 -5.59 -41.27 0.45
N ALA A 166 -6.75 -40.67 0.70
CA ALA A 166 -6.97 -39.68 1.76
C ALA A 166 -7.06 -40.26 3.19
N ARG A 167 -7.08 -41.59 3.34
CA ARG A 167 -7.06 -42.35 4.60
C ARG A 167 -6.05 -43.47 4.44
N TRP A 168 -4.80 -43.07 4.25
CA TRP A 168 -3.70 -43.99 3.94
C TRP A 168 -3.47 -44.96 5.10
N ASP A 169 -3.37 -46.25 4.79
CA ASP A 169 -3.06 -47.30 5.77
C ASP A 169 -1.55 -47.60 5.74
N ASP A 170 -0.84 -47.14 6.79
CA ASP A 170 0.60 -47.36 6.94
C ASP A 170 0.95 -48.83 7.24
N SER A 171 -0.03 -49.68 7.57
CA SER A 171 0.19 -51.11 7.84
C SER A 171 0.17 -51.98 6.57
N LEU A 172 0.06 -51.39 5.38
CA LEU A 172 0.16 -52.13 4.11
C LEU A 172 1.63 -52.46 3.80
N GLU A 173 2.00 -53.74 3.90
CA GLU A 173 3.26 -54.21 3.32
C GLU A 173 3.14 -54.30 1.79
N VAL A 174 3.98 -53.56 1.06
CA VAL A 174 3.89 -53.37 -0.41
C VAL A 174 4.74 -54.37 -1.20
N ARG A 175 5.79 -54.94 -0.59
CA ARG A 175 6.79 -55.75 -1.29
C ARG A 175 6.19 -57.04 -1.86
N ASN A 176 6.49 -57.36 -3.12
CA ASN A 176 6.02 -58.56 -3.83
C ASN A 176 4.49 -58.71 -3.95
N LYS A 177 3.70 -57.66 -3.74
CA LYS A 177 2.23 -57.69 -3.88
C LYS A 177 1.76 -57.09 -5.19
N ASN A 178 0.60 -57.55 -5.64
CA ASN A 178 -0.13 -56.97 -6.75
C ASN A 178 -1.09 -55.89 -6.24
N ILE A 179 -0.86 -54.64 -6.63
CA ILE A 179 -1.64 -53.50 -6.15
C ILE A 179 -2.40 -52.89 -7.32
N VAL A 180 -3.73 -52.79 -7.18
CA VAL A 180 -4.58 -52.11 -8.16
C VAL A 180 -4.90 -50.71 -7.67
N VAL A 181 -4.62 -49.70 -8.50
CA VAL A 181 -4.91 -48.29 -8.22
C VAL A 181 -6.03 -47.81 -9.13
N LEU A 182 -7.13 -47.37 -8.52
CA LEU A 182 -8.27 -46.82 -9.26
C LEU A 182 -8.16 -45.30 -9.35
N GLY A 183 -7.90 -44.79 -10.55
CA GLY A 183 -7.81 -43.36 -10.83
C GLY A 183 -6.38 -42.87 -11.08
N ASN A 184 -6.28 -41.75 -11.80
CA ASN A 184 -5.03 -41.16 -12.27
C ASN A 184 -4.93 -39.65 -12.00
N GLY A 185 -5.69 -39.15 -11.01
CA GLY A 185 -5.62 -37.76 -10.58
C GLY A 185 -4.30 -37.40 -9.89
N ALA A 186 -4.22 -36.17 -9.36
CA ALA A 186 -3.01 -35.65 -8.70
C ALA A 186 -2.48 -36.59 -7.60
N SER A 187 -3.36 -37.16 -6.77
CA SER A 187 -2.97 -38.08 -5.69
C SER A 187 -2.25 -39.32 -6.23
N ALA A 188 -2.84 -40.04 -7.19
CA ALA A 188 -2.24 -41.24 -7.78
C ALA A 188 -0.87 -40.94 -8.39
N THR A 189 -0.75 -39.82 -9.09
CA THR A 189 0.48 -39.47 -9.81
C THR A 189 1.65 -39.12 -8.88
N GLN A 190 1.38 -38.87 -7.60
CA GLN A 190 2.38 -38.65 -6.57
C GLN A 190 2.83 -39.97 -5.93
N PHE A 191 1.91 -40.83 -5.50
CA PHE A 191 2.28 -42.06 -4.77
C PHE A 191 2.62 -43.26 -5.67
N VAL A 192 2.05 -43.36 -6.87
CA VAL A 192 2.30 -44.52 -7.78
C VAL A 192 3.79 -44.69 -8.11
N PRO A 193 4.55 -43.63 -8.43
CA PRO A 193 5.99 -43.77 -8.65
C PRO A 193 6.76 -44.33 -7.44
N GLU A 194 6.31 -44.03 -6.23
CA GLU A 194 6.92 -44.58 -5.00
C GLU A 194 6.49 -46.04 -4.76
N LEU A 195 5.24 -46.39 -5.03
CA LEU A 195 4.78 -47.78 -4.95
C LEU A 195 5.52 -48.69 -5.93
N VAL A 196 5.70 -48.25 -7.18
CA VAL A 196 6.40 -49.03 -8.23
C VAL A 196 7.84 -49.37 -7.82
N LYS A 197 8.51 -48.48 -7.07
CA LYS A 197 9.86 -48.75 -6.52
C LYS A 197 9.86 -49.80 -5.41
N GLN A 198 8.78 -49.89 -4.64
CA GLN A 198 8.67 -50.73 -3.43
C GLN A 198 8.14 -52.15 -3.71
N VAL A 199 7.36 -52.35 -4.77
CA VAL A 199 6.77 -53.67 -5.11
C VAL A 199 7.78 -54.70 -5.64
N ALA A 200 8.94 -54.23 -6.13
CA ALA A 200 9.98 -55.08 -6.70
C ALA A 200 10.51 -56.12 -5.68
N PRO A 201 10.98 -57.32 -6.12
CA PRO A 201 11.18 -57.75 -7.51
C PRO A 201 10.01 -58.50 -8.18
N LYS A 202 9.01 -59.02 -7.43
CA LYS A 202 7.94 -59.87 -8.00
C LYS A 202 6.54 -59.22 -8.04
N GLY A 203 6.34 -58.07 -7.38
CA GLY A 203 5.03 -57.41 -7.32
C GLY A 203 4.79 -56.48 -8.50
N GLN A 204 3.51 -56.26 -8.84
CA GLN A 204 3.08 -55.41 -9.94
C GLN A 204 2.08 -54.34 -9.46
N VAL A 205 2.21 -53.11 -9.96
CA VAL A 205 1.21 -52.05 -9.79
C VAL A 205 0.41 -51.92 -11.07
N THR A 206 -0.91 -52.16 -10.98
CA THR A 206 -1.84 -51.94 -12.10
C THR A 206 -2.66 -50.69 -11.84
N GLN A 207 -2.60 -49.71 -12.73
CA GLN A 207 -3.38 -48.49 -12.62
C GLN A 207 -4.49 -48.43 -13.68
N LEU A 208 -5.72 -48.27 -13.22
CA LEU A 208 -6.90 -48.11 -14.08
C LEU A 208 -7.19 -46.63 -14.35
N VAL A 209 -7.13 -46.25 -15.62
CA VAL A 209 -7.33 -44.88 -16.11
C VAL A 209 -8.69 -44.76 -16.80
N ARG A 210 -9.55 -43.87 -16.28
CA ARG A 210 -10.81 -43.51 -16.94
C ARG A 210 -10.65 -42.37 -17.94
N SER A 211 -9.93 -41.32 -17.57
CA SER A 211 -9.76 -40.12 -18.40
C SER A 211 -8.35 -39.59 -18.26
N ALA A 212 -7.71 -39.24 -19.39
CA ALA A 212 -6.38 -38.63 -19.38
C ALA A 212 -6.40 -37.21 -18.78
N HIS A 213 -5.24 -36.74 -18.31
CA HIS A 213 -5.06 -35.41 -17.72
C HIS A 213 -4.01 -34.58 -18.50
N TRP A 214 -4.10 -33.25 -18.40
CA TRP A 214 -3.08 -32.35 -18.94
C TRP A 214 -1.87 -32.30 -18.00
N TRP A 215 -0.72 -32.73 -18.51
CA TRP A 215 0.54 -32.83 -17.76
C TRP A 215 1.41 -31.58 -17.92
N THR A 216 2.18 -31.28 -16.89
CA THR A 216 3.25 -30.26 -16.95
C THR A 216 4.51 -30.84 -16.33
N LYS A 217 5.60 -30.91 -17.12
CA LYS A 217 6.92 -31.32 -16.65
C LYS A 217 7.41 -30.27 -15.66
N ARG A 218 7.42 -30.61 -14.38
CA ARG A 218 7.80 -29.68 -13.31
C ARG A 218 8.70 -30.36 -12.30
N GLY A 219 9.95 -29.91 -12.23
CA GLY A 219 10.89 -30.30 -11.19
C GLY A 219 10.59 -29.62 -9.85
N ASN A 220 11.30 -30.03 -8.81
CA ASN A 220 11.24 -29.42 -7.49
C ASN A 220 12.63 -28.91 -7.06
N PRO A 221 13.01 -27.67 -7.44
CA PRO A 221 14.31 -27.13 -7.07
C PRO A 221 14.42 -26.88 -5.56
N THR A 222 15.59 -27.16 -4.99
CA THR A 222 15.93 -26.87 -3.60
C THR A 222 16.48 -25.46 -3.44
N TYR A 223 16.19 -24.82 -2.30
CA TYR A 223 16.68 -23.48 -2.01
C TYR A 223 18.07 -23.53 -1.39
N SER A 224 19.00 -22.74 -1.94
CA SER A 224 20.36 -22.62 -1.41
C SER A 224 20.40 -21.87 -0.07
N SER A 225 21.44 -22.11 0.74
CA SER A 225 21.61 -21.43 2.03
C SER A 225 21.71 -19.91 1.87
N ALA A 226 22.36 -19.43 0.80
CA ALA A 226 22.44 -18.00 0.48
C ALA A 226 21.05 -17.39 0.20
N PHE A 227 20.18 -18.12 -0.50
CA PHE A 227 18.80 -17.68 -0.75
C PHE A 227 18.01 -17.56 0.56
N LYS A 228 18.10 -18.57 1.44
CA LYS A 228 17.44 -18.56 2.75
C LYS A 228 17.92 -17.40 3.63
N LEU A 229 19.23 -17.16 3.68
CA LEU A 229 19.82 -16.03 4.41
C LEU A 229 19.32 -14.69 3.86
N THR A 230 19.24 -14.55 2.54
CA THR A 230 18.71 -13.35 1.88
C THR A 230 17.26 -13.09 2.28
N MET A 231 16.41 -14.13 2.25
CA MET A 231 15.00 -14.02 2.65
C MET A 231 14.81 -13.73 4.15
N LYS A 232 15.79 -14.09 4.98
CA LYS A 232 15.77 -13.88 6.44
C LYS A 232 16.23 -12.48 6.86
N TYR A 233 17.34 -12.00 6.30
CA TYR A 233 18.02 -10.78 6.79
C TYR A 233 17.77 -9.53 5.94
N ILE A 234 17.47 -9.66 4.65
CA ILE A 234 17.22 -8.49 3.80
C ILE A 234 15.77 -8.03 3.99
N PRO A 235 15.52 -6.77 4.42
CA PRO A 235 14.18 -6.27 4.60
C PRO A 235 13.40 -6.31 3.28
N LEU A 236 12.11 -6.68 3.35
CA LEU A 236 11.18 -6.78 2.23
C LEU A 236 11.49 -7.84 1.15
N ALA A 237 12.67 -8.47 1.13
CA ALA A 237 13.04 -9.45 0.10
C ALA A 237 12.02 -10.60 -0.03
N ALA A 238 11.63 -11.22 1.10
CA ALA A 238 10.62 -12.28 1.12
C ALA A 238 9.24 -11.82 0.64
N ARG A 239 8.87 -10.55 0.88
CA ARG A 239 7.59 -9.99 0.42
C ARG A 239 7.62 -9.71 -1.08
N ILE A 240 8.72 -9.16 -1.60
CA ILE A 240 8.91 -8.93 -3.04
C ILE A 240 8.89 -10.25 -3.80
N TYR A 241 9.61 -11.27 -3.30
CA TYR A 241 9.58 -12.60 -3.90
C TYR A 241 8.18 -13.21 -3.90
N ARG A 242 7.42 -13.02 -2.81
CA ARG A 242 6.02 -13.45 -2.74
C ARG A 242 5.14 -12.75 -3.78
N VAL A 243 5.30 -11.43 -3.99
CA VAL A 243 4.56 -10.67 -5.02
C VAL A 243 4.92 -11.16 -6.41
N PHE A 244 6.21 -11.43 -6.67
CA PHE A 244 6.66 -12.01 -7.93
C PHE A 244 5.98 -13.38 -8.20
N LEU A 245 5.96 -14.28 -7.22
CA LEU A 245 5.27 -15.58 -7.35
C LEU A 245 3.77 -15.43 -7.58
N ALA A 246 3.12 -14.48 -6.90
CA ALA A 246 1.71 -14.16 -7.12
C ALA A 246 1.44 -13.75 -8.57
N TRP A 247 2.30 -12.88 -9.11
CA TRP A 247 2.19 -12.39 -10.48
C TRP A 247 2.39 -13.51 -11.52
N GLU A 248 3.36 -14.40 -11.29
CA GLU A 248 3.58 -15.57 -12.16
C GLU A 248 2.36 -16.49 -12.23
N LEU A 249 1.71 -16.75 -11.09
CA LEU A 249 0.47 -17.54 -11.04
C LEU A 249 -0.71 -16.81 -11.68
N GLU A 250 -0.78 -15.48 -11.53
CA GLU A 250 -1.88 -14.70 -12.07
C GLU A 250 -1.87 -14.65 -13.62
N LYS A 251 -0.69 -14.61 -14.24
CA LYS A 251 -0.55 -14.70 -15.71
C LYS A 251 -1.20 -15.97 -16.30
N VAL A 252 -1.26 -17.06 -15.53
CA VAL A 252 -1.91 -18.30 -15.97
C VAL A 252 -3.42 -18.11 -16.17
N PHE A 253 -4.05 -17.17 -15.47
CA PHE A 253 -5.48 -16.89 -15.60
C PHE A 253 -5.87 -16.48 -17.04
N CYS A 254 -4.98 -15.77 -17.76
CA CYS A 254 -5.22 -15.38 -19.15
C CYS A 254 -5.48 -16.59 -20.07
N SER A 255 -4.95 -17.76 -19.74
CA SER A 255 -5.20 -19.00 -20.51
C SER A 255 -6.63 -19.54 -20.36
N PHE A 256 -7.34 -19.18 -19.28
CA PHE A 256 -8.71 -19.62 -19.03
C PHE A 256 -9.77 -18.76 -19.73
N LEU A 257 -9.38 -17.59 -20.25
CA LEU A 257 -10.28 -16.73 -21.01
C LEU A 257 -10.60 -17.36 -22.38
N MET A 258 -11.87 -17.39 -22.77
CA MET A 258 -12.31 -17.84 -24.10
C MET A 258 -12.11 -16.74 -25.16
N THR A 259 -10.94 -16.11 -25.16
CA THR A 259 -10.51 -15.10 -26.15
C THR A 259 -9.51 -15.69 -27.14
N LYS A 260 -9.22 -14.97 -28.24
CA LYS A 260 -8.21 -15.38 -29.23
C LYS A 260 -6.83 -15.59 -28.60
N ASP A 261 -6.42 -14.69 -27.70
CA ASP A 261 -5.15 -14.79 -26.98
C ASP A 261 -5.13 -15.97 -26.00
N GLY A 262 -6.24 -16.19 -25.28
CA GLY A 262 -6.40 -17.36 -24.42
C GLY A 262 -6.30 -18.68 -25.20
N ALA A 263 -6.91 -18.75 -26.38
CA ALA A 263 -6.82 -19.91 -27.27
C ALA A 263 -5.37 -20.17 -27.74
N ARG A 264 -4.61 -19.12 -28.07
CA ARG A 264 -3.18 -19.24 -28.40
C ARG A 264 -2.35 -19.78 -27.23
N MET A 265 -2.62 -19.31 -26.02
CA MET A 265 -1.95 -19.84 -24.81
C MET A 265 -2.32 -21.30 -24.55
N ARG A 266 -3.58 -21.69 -24.73
CA ARG A 266 -4.01 -23.09 -24.60
C ARG A 266 -3.39 -23.98 -25.66
N GLN A 267 -3.25 -23.51 -26.89
CA GLN A 267 -2.54 -24.25 -27.94
C GLN A 267 -1.09 -24.51 -27.53
N LYS A 268 -0.38 -23.49 -27.05
CA LYS A 268 0.99 -23.66 -26.53
C LYS A 268 1.07 -24.70 -25.41
N ILE A 269 0.07 -24.74 -24.51
CA ILE A 269 -0.02 -25.75 -23.46
C ILE A 269 -0.22 -27.15 -24.08
N ARG A 270 -1.13 -27.30 -25.06
CA ARG A 270 -1.34 -28.58 -25.77
C ARG A 270 -0.06 -29.08 -26.40
N ASP A 271 0.63 -28.22 -27.16
CA ASP A 271 1.84 -28.58 -27.88
C ASP A 271 2.94 -29.00 -26.89
N THR A 272 3.13 -28.23 -25.82
CA THR A 272 4.13 -28.53 -24.78
C THR A 272 3.83 -29.86 -24.06
N THR A 273 2.58 -30.11 -23.70
CA THR A 273 2.17 -31.38 -23.05
C THR A 273 2.31 -32.56 -24.00
N ASN A 274 1.93 -32.40 -25.27
CA ASN A 274 2.06 -33.46 -26.28
C ASN A 274 3.52 -33.81 -26.53
N SER A 275 4.40 -32.80 -26.68
CA SER A 275 5.84 -33.03 -26.79
C SER A 275 6.41 -33.73 -25.56
N TYR A 276 5.93 -33.39 -24.35
CA TYR A 276 6.35 -34.07 -23.12
C TYR A 276 5.94 -35.56 -23.12
N ILE A 277 4.71 -35.88 -23.52
CA ILE A 277 4.25 -37.28 -23.62
C ILE A 277 5.04 -38.04 -24.69
N GLU A 278 5.24 -37.46 -25.87
CA GLU A 278 5.94 -38.14 -26.97
C GLU A 278 7.41 -38.44 -26.64
N ASN A 279 8.09 -37.51 -25.97
CA ASN A 279 9.50 -37.64 -25.65
C ASN A 279 9.76 -38.57 -24.46
N ASP A 280 8.95 -38.46 -23.40
CA ASP A 280 9.28 -39.07 -22.10
C ASP A 280 8.43 -40.33 -21.79
N ALA A 281 7.30 -40.61 -22.49
CA ALA A 281 6.44 -41.77 -22.20
C ALA A 281 6.70 -42.98 -23.13
N PRO A 282 6.52 -44.23 -22.62
CA PRO A 282 6.58 -45.44 -23.43
C PRO A 282 5.56 -45.42 -24.58
N SER A 283 5.95 -45.91 -25.77
CA SER A 283 5.12 -45.89 -26.99
C SER A 283 3.73 -46.52 -26.79
N GLN A 284 3.65 -47.63 -26.04
CA GLN A 284 2.41 -48.35 -25.75
C GLN A 284 1.35 -47.51 -25.00
N TYR A 285 1.76 -46.53 -24.20
CA TYR A 285 0.84 -45.76 -23.34
C TYR A 285 0.50 -44.36 -23.88
N ARG A 286 1.12 -43.92 -24.97
CA ARG A 286 0.96 -42.54 -25.49
C ARG A 286 -0.48 -42.17 -25.83
N GLN A 287 -1.24 -43.10 -26.42
CA GLN A 287 -2.65 -42.88 -26.75
C GLN A 287 -3.56 -42.80 -25.52
N VAL A 288 -3.22 -43.55 -24.46
CA VAL A 288 -3.98 -43.54 -23.19
C VAL A 288 -3.75 -42.24 -22.41
N LEU A 289 -2.58 -41.61 -22.57
CA LEU A 289 -2.15 -40.42 -21.83
C LEU A 289 -2.61 -39.09 -22.44
N LYS A 290 -3.09 -39.07 -23.69
CA LYS A 290 -3.50 -37.84 -24.41
C LYS A 290 -4.96 -37.45 -24.10
N PRO A 291 -5.22 -36.25 -23.53
CA PRO A 291 -6.58 -35.78 -23.25
C PRO A 291 -7.34 -35.31 -24.49
N ASN A 292 -8.66 -35.42 -24.46
CA ASN A 292 -9.58 -35.01 -25.53
C ASN A 292 -10.41 -33.75 -25.19
N TYR A 293 -10.01 -32.96 -24.19
CA TYR A 293 -10.74 -31.77 -23.71
C TYR A 293 -9.82 -30.55 -23.56
N GLU A 294 -10.37 -29.33 -23.53
CA GLU A 294 -9.58 -28.09 -23.47
C GLU A 294 -8.65 -28.00 -22.23
N PRO A 295 -7.39 -27.55 -22.40
CA PRO A 295 -6.49 -27.26 -21.28
C PRO A 295 -7.09 -26.20 -20.34
N GLY A 296 -7.13 -26.52 -19.04
CA GLY A 296 -7.69 -25.65 -18.02
C GLY A 296 -9.11 -26.03 -17.58
N CYS A 297 -9.83 -26.90 -18.30
CA CYS A 297 -11.12 -27.43 -17.83
C CYS A 297 -10.99 -28.26 -16.53
N LYS A 298 -9.84 -28.90 -16.33
CA LYS A 298 -9.46 -29.53 -15.06
C LYS A 298 -8.13 -28.96 -14.62
N ARG A 299 -7.88 -28.95 -13.31
CA ARG A 299 -6.57 -28.56 -12.76
C ARG A 299 -5.49 -29.47 -13.38
N ARG A 300 -4.42 -28.86 -13.88
CA ARG A 300 -3.30 -29.57 -14.51
C ARG A 300 -2.53 -30.39 -13.48
N VAL A 301 -2.03 -31.54 -13.90
CA VAL A 301 -1.24 -32.41 -13.03
C VAL A 301 0.24 -32.13 -13.28
N ASN A 302 0.94 -31.75 -12.22
CA ASN A 302 2.35 -31.40 -12.28
C ASN A 302 3.17 -32.58 -11.73
N THR A 303 3.96 -33.21 -12.59
CA THR A 303 4.80 -34.34 -12.20
C THR A 303 6.00 -34.45 -13.14
N ALA A 304 7.14 -34.85 -12.59
CA ALA A 304 8.34 -35.20 -13.37
C ALA A 304 8.63 -36.71 -13.31
N THR A 305 8.15 -37.40 -12.27
CA THR A 305 8.50 -38.79 -11.96
C THR A 305 7.48 -39.79 -12.50
N TYR A 306 6.25 -39.37 -12.76
CA TYR A 306 5.17 -40.29 -13.15
C TYR A 306 5.40 -40.94 -14.51
N LEU A 307 5.74 -40.17 -15.55
CA LEU A 307 6.01 -40.74 -16.88
C LEU A 307 7.25 -41.65 -16.86
N ALA A 308 8.26 -41.32 -16.05
CA ALA A 308 9.43 -42.16 -15.85
C ALA A 308 9.07 -43.51 -15.22
N ALA A 309 8.14 -43.53 -14.26
CA ALA A 309 7.69 -44.77 -13.62
C ALA A 309 6.96 -45.74 -14.58
N LEU A 310 6.37 -45.24 -15.66
CA LEU A 310 5.70 -46.07 -16.67
C LEU A 310 6.65 -46.95 -17.50
N HIS A 311 7.96 -46.67 -17.48
CA HIS A 311 8.98 -47.51 -18.11
C HIS A 311 9.34 -48.75 -17.27
N SER A 312 8.90 -48.82 -16.01
CA SER A 312 9.18 -49.94 -15.13
C SER A 312 8.44 -51.20 -15.60
N PRO A 313 9.07 -52.39 -15.59
CA PRO A 313 8.38 -53.65 -15.88
C PRO A 313 7.29 -53.99 -14.85
N ASN A 314 7.38 -53.41 -13.64
CA ASN A 314 6.44 -53.64 -12.55
C ASN A 314 5.22 -52.70 -12.61
N MET A 315 5.06 -51.92 -13.68
CA MET A 315 3.97 -50.96 -13.85
C MET A 315 3.12 -51.31 -15.08
N HIS A 316 1.84 -51.54 -14.86
CA HIS A 316 0.85 -51.75 -15.92
C HIS A 316 -0.20 -50.64 -15.89
N LEU A 317 -0.39 -49.96 -17.04
CA LEU A 317 -1.38 -48.90 -17.19
C LEU A 317 -2.49 -49.38 -18.13
N ALA A 318 -3.70 -49.53 -17.60
CA ALA A 318 -4.85 -49.99 -18.37
C ALA A 318 -5.94 -48.91 -18.44
N LYS A 319 -6.60 -48.82 -19.59
CA LYS A 319 -7.69 -47.87 -19.83
C LYS A 319 -9.03 -48.60 -19.68
N GLY A 320 -9.81 -48.25 -18.66
CA GLY A 320 -11.08 -48.93 -18.40
C GLY A 320 -11.74 -48.49 -17.11
N ASN A 321 -13.03 -48.76 -16.99
CA ASN A 321 -13.77 -48.62 -15.73
C ASN A 321 -13.78 -49.98 -15.01
N ALA A 322 -13.46 -49.99 -13.73
CA ALA A 322 -13.70 -51.14 -12.87
C ALA A 322 -15.22 -51.30 -12.67
N VAL A 323 -15.73 -52.51 -12.86
CA VAL A 323 -17.17 -52.82 -12.71
C VAL A 323 -17.40 -53.74 -11.51
N LYS A 324 -16.55 -54.74 -11.36
CA LYS A 324 -16.67 -55.77 -10.33
C LYS A 324 -15.34 -56.02 -9.62
N ILE A 325 -15.41 -56.29 -8.32
CA ILE A 325 -14.29 -56.73 -7.50
C ILE A 325 -14.56 -58.18 -7.09
N GLY A 326 -13.72 -59.10 -7.56
CA GLY A 326 -13.72 -60.48 -7.12
C GLY A 326 -12.85 -60.69 -5.87
N PRO A 327 -12.76 -61.91 -5.31
CA PRO A 327 -12.06 -62.14 -4.04
C PRO A 327 -10.58 -61.74 -4.01
N ARG A 328 -9.88 -61.81 -5.16
CA ARG A 328 -8.45 -61.45 -5.33
C ARG A 328 -8.13 -60.79 -6.69
N HIS A 329 -9.13 -60.21 -7.35
CA HIS A 329 -8.93 -59.55 -8.64
C HIS A 329 -9.94 -58.41 -8.85
N VAL A 330 -9.61 -57.50 -9.75
CA VAL A 330 -10.50 -56.43 -10.23
C VAL A 330 -10.84 -56.69 -11.69
N GLU A 331 -12.12 -56.62 -12.02
CA GLU A 331 -12.64 -56.83 -13.37
C GLU A 331 -13.04 -55.48 -14.00
N THR A 332 -12.59 -55.24 -15.22
CA THR A 332 -12.95 -54.06 -16.01
C THR A 332 -14.18 -54.29 -16.87
N ALA A 333 -14.80 -53.21 -17.36
CA ALA A 333 -15.89 -53.28 -18.32
C ALA A 333 -15.52 -53.98 -19.65
N SER A 334 -14.23 -54.13 -19.97
CA SER A 334 -13.74 -54.89 -21.12
C SER A 334 -13.70 -56.40 -20.89
N GLY A 335 -14.00 -56.88 -19.68
CA GLY A 335 -13.88 -58.29 -19.28
C GLY A 335 -12.46 -58.71 -18.91
N GLU A 336 -11.52 -57.77 -18.77
CA GLU A 336 -10.14 -58.06 -18.34
C GLU A 336 -10.08 -58.13 -16.81
N THR A 337 -9.37 -59.14 -16.29
CA THR A 337 -9.19 -59.36 -14.85
C THR A 337 -7.75 -59.10 -14.43
N TYR A 338 -7.56 -58.27 -13.41
CA TYR A 338 -6.25 -57.96 -12.85
C TYR A 338 -6.12 -58.49 -11.42
N PRO A 339 -5.08 -59.28 -11.09
CA PRO A 339 -4.87 -59.77 -9.74
C PRO A 339 -4.61 -58.61 -8.77
N ALA A 340 -5.20 -58.68 -7.58
CA ALA A 340 -5.12 -57.62 -6.58
C ALA A 340 -5.03 -58.21 -5.16
N ASP A 341 -3.91 -57.95 -4.49
CA ASP A 341 -3.74 -58.18 -3.04
C ASP A 341 -4.15 -56.94 -2.23
N ALA A 342 -4.11 -55.75 -2.86
CA ALA A 342 -4.62 -54.52 -2.30
C ALA A 342 -5.20 -53.61 -3.40
N ILE A 343 -6.25 -52.86 -3.05
CA ILE A 343 -6.89 -51.87 -3.93
C ILE A 343 -6.81 -50.50 -3.27
N ILE A 344 -6.25 -49.54 -4.00
CA ILE A 344 -6.11 -48.16 -3.54
C ILE A 344 -7.02 -47.27 -4.38
N PHE A 345 -8.00 -46.64 -3.72
CA PHE A 345 -8.89 -45.68 -4.36
C PHE A 345 -8.22 -44.29 -4.41
N ALA A 346 -7.93 -43.82 -5.64
CA ALA A 346 -7.49 -42.45 -5.93
C ALA A 346 -8.59 -41.70 -6.71
N THR A 347 -9.82 -41.86 -6.25
CA THR A 347 -11.07 -41.47 -6.92
C THR A 347 -11.57 -40.07 -6.55
N GLY A 348 -10.85 -39.34 -5.69
CA GLY A 348 -11.13 -37.95 -5.37
C GLY A 348 -12.04 -37.77 -4.16
N PHE A 349 -12.82 -36.69 -4.15
CA PHE A 349 -13.63 -36.27 -3.00
C PHE A 349 -15.07 -35.97 -3.41
N MET A 350 -15.99 -36.01 -2.43
CA MET A 350 -17.38 -35.59 -2.61
C MET A 350 -17.49 -34.05 -2.58
N THR A 351 -17.23 -33.40 -3.72
CA THR A 351 -17.08 -31.94 -3.77
C THR A 351 -18.40 -31.17 -3.75
N GLN A 352 -19.49 -31.71 -4.28
CA GLN A 352 -20.76 -30.97 -4.38
C GLN A 352 -21.61 -30.99 -3.09
N LYS A 353 -21.27 -31.83 -2.11
CA LYS A 353 -21.95 -31.89 -0.81
C LYS A 353 -21.34 -30.89 0.17
N TRP A 354 -21.61 -29.60 -0.05
CA TRP A 354 -21.12 -28.50 0.78
C TRP A 354 -21.59 -28.65 2.24
N LEU A 355 -20.71 -28.38 3.21
CA LEU A 355 -20.99 -28.38 4.67
C LEU A 355 -21.57 -29.68 5.27
N HIS A 356 -21.74 -30.75 4.50
CA HIS A 356 -22.28 -32.02 5.00
C HIS A 356 -21.33 -32.64 6.06
N PRO A 357 -21.84 -33.16 7.19
CA PRO A 357 -23.22 -33.54 7.50
C PRO A 357 -23.94 -32.47 8.35
N ILE A 358 -23.36 -31.27 8.47
CA ILE A 358 -23.84 -30.24 9.37
C ILE A 358 -25.19 -29.77 8.87
N GLN A 359 -26.23 -29.92 9.68
CA GLN A 359 -27.53 -29.29 9.44
C GLN A 359 -27.44 -27.83 9.87
N VAL A 360 -27.76 -26.89 8.99
CA VAL A 360 -27.65 -25.45 9.27
C VAL A 360 -29.00 -24.81 9.06
N LYS A 361 -29.63 -24.37 10.15
CA LYS A 361 -30.97 -23.77 10.17
C LYS A 361 -30.88 -22.28 10.51
N GLY A 362 -31.22 -21.44 9.54
CA GLY A 362 -31.19 -19.98 9.63
C GLY A 362 -32.49 -19.38 10.16
N GLU A 363 -32.74 -18.11 9.81
CA GLU A 363 -34.00 -17.42 10.17
C GLU A 363 -35.23 -18.19 9.63
N ASN A 364 -36.28 -18.23 10.45
CA ASN A 364 -37.54 -18.94 10.20
C ASN A 364 -37.39 -20.47 10.06
N GLY A 365 -36.31 -21.04 10.60
CA GLY A 365 -36.08 -22.50 10.58
C GLY A 365 -35.71 -23.06 9.21
N ARG A 366 -35.36 -22.20 8.25
CA ARG A 366 -34.97 -22.62 6.89
C ARG A 366 -33.63 -23.34 6.91
N ASP A 367 -33.58 -24.53 6.32
CA ASP A 367 -32.36 -25.30 6.18
C ASP A 367 -31.51 -24.82 4.99
N LEU A 368 -30.20 -24.72 5.17
CA LEU A 368 -29.26 -24.23 4.16
C LEU A 368 -29.18 -25.12 2.93
N HIS A 369 -29.21 -26.45 3.11
CA HIS A 369 -29.12 -27.39 1.99
C HIS A 369 -30.40 -27.34 1.17
N GLN A 370 -31.56 -27.25 1.81
CA GLN A 370 -32.84 -27.05 1.10
C GLN A 370 -32.85 -25.75 0.26
N VAL A 371 -32.26 -24.66 0.78
CA VAL A 371 -32.13 -23.41 0.03
C VAL A 371 -31.23 -23.61 -1.19
N TRP A 372 -30.08 -24.27 -1.04
CA TRP A 372 -29.17 -24.56 -2.15
C TRP A 372 -29.75 -25.53 -3.19
N ASP A 373 -30.51 -26.53 -2.76
CA ASP A 373 -31.19 -27.47 -3.65
C ASP A 373 -32.26 -26.72 -4.48
N SER A 374 -33.01 -25.81 -3.85
CA SER A 374 -34.04 -25.00 -4.54
C SER A 374 -33.48 -24.05 -5.60
N THR A 375 -32.22 -23.61 -5.46
CA THR A 375 -31.54 -22.72 -6.42
C THR A 375 -30.67 -23.47 -7.43
N GLY A 376 -30.73 -24.81 -7.43
CA GLY A 376 -29.97 -25.67 -8.34
C GLY A 376 -28.46 -25.63 -8.08
N GLY A 377 -28.03 -25.49 -6.83
CA GLY A 377 -26.65 -25.61 -6.40
C GLY A 377 -26.22 -24.56 -5.36
N ALA A 378 -25.11 -24.84 -4.67
CA ALA A 378 -24.65 -24.01 -3.57
C ALA A 378 -24.25 -22.58 -4.00
N GLU A 379 -24.70 -21.60 -3.22
CA GLU A 379 -24.54 -20.18 -3.48
C GLU A 379 -24.16 -19.40 -2.21
N ALA A 380 -23.23 -18.46 -2.34
CA ALA A 380 -22.86 -17.54 -1.27
C ALA A 380 -22.38 -16.20 -1.87
N TYR A 381 -22.75 -15.08 -1.24
CA TYR A 381 -22.27 -13.75 -1.62
C TYR A 381 -20.77 -13.65 -1.31
N LYS A 382 -19.98 -13.33 -2.35
CA LYS A 382 -18.50 -13.37 -2.34
C LYS A 382 -17.90 -14.69 -1.86
N GLY A 383 -18.67 -15.77 -1.87
CA GLY A 383 -18.28 -17.08 -1.35
C GLY A 383 -18.14 -17.15 0.17
N THR A 384 -18.64 -16.16 0.92
CA THR A 384 -18.43 -16.04 2.37
C THR A 384 -19.70 -15.95 3.20
N VAL A 385 -20.74 -15.26 2.73
CA VAL A 385 -21.98 -15.04 3.52
C VAL A 385 -23.20 -15.45 2.73
N VAL A 386 -24.22 -15.97 3.42
CA VAL A 386 -25.47 -16.45 2.82
C VAL A 386 -26.66 -15.70 3.41
N THR A 387 -27.59 -15.27 2.57
CA THR A 387 -28.81 -14.58 2.99
C THR A 387 -29.73 -15.50 3.81
N GLY A 388 -30.32 -14.98 4.88
CA GLY A 388 -31.12 -15.76 5.83
C GLY A 388 -30.31 -16.47 6.93
N PHE A 389 -28.97 -16.38 6.91
CA PHE A 389 -28.07 -16.97 7.90
C PHE A 389 -27.22 -15.85 8.56
N PRO A 390 -27.79 -15.08 9.49
CA PRO A 390 -27.09 -13.97 10.13
C PRO A 390 -25.89 -14.44 10.96
N ASN A 391 -24.83 -13.65 11.00
CA ASN A 391 -23.58 -13.94 11.74
C ASN A 391 -22.92 -15.30 11.42
N PHE A 392 -23.29 -15.94 10.31
CA PHE A 392 -22.68 -17.18 9.83
C PHE A 392 -21.78 -16.89 8.64
N PHE A 393 -20.52 -17.32 8.74
CA PHE A 393 -19.51 -17.08 7.72
C PHE A 393 -18.89 -18.40 7.24
N ILE A 394 -18.75 -18.55 5.93
CA ILE A 394 -18.12 -19.73 5.32
C ILE A 394 -16.77 -19.30 4.76
N LEU A 395 -15.70 -19.96 5.19
CA LEU A 395 -14.37 -19.81 4.61
C LEU A 395 -14.14 -20.89 3.57
N TYR A 396 -13.66 -20.48 2.40
CA TYR A 396 -13.53 -21.30 1.21
C TYR A 396 -14.87 -21.95 0.76
N GLY A 397 -15.92 -21.13 0.74
CA GLY A 397 -17.28 -21.50 0.33
C GLY A 397 -17.51 -21.59 -1.18
N PRO A 398 -18.78 -21.63 -1.63
CA PRO A 398 -19.12 -21.66 -3.05
C PRO A 398 -18.52 -20.47 -3.82
N ASN A 399 -18.11 -20.69 -5.08
CA ASN A 399 -17.48 -19.69 -5.95
C ASN A 399 -16.17 -19.07 -5.39
N ALA A 400 -15.48 -19.77 -4.48
CA ALA A 400 -14.21 -19.33 -3.87
C ALA A 400 -12.97 -20.03 -4.46
N ALA A 401 -13.15 -21.13 -5.20
CA ALA A 401 -12.04 -21.91 -5.72
C ALA A 401 -11.37 -21.23 -6.93
N THR A 402 -10.08 -21.52 -7.11
CA THR A 402 -9.26 -20.90 -8.16
C THR A 402 -8.49 -21.97 -8.93
N GLY A 403 -8.44 -21.85 -10.25
CA GLY A 403 -7.72 -22.80 -11.11
C GLY A 403 -6.19 -22.64 -11.06
N GLN A 404 -5.69 -21.43 -10.80
CA GLN A 404 -4.28 -21.06 -10.92
C GLN A 404 -3.59 -20.64 -9.62
N HIS A 405 -4.35 -20.15 -8.63
CA HIS A 405 -3.80 -19.41 -7.50
C HIS A 405 -3.77 -20.24 -6.19
N SER A 406 -3.19 -19.66 -5.14
CA SER A 406 -3.14 -20.26 -3.80
C SER A 406 -4.47 -20.13 -3.06
N VAL A 407 -4.97 -21.24 -2.51
CA VAL A 407 -6.13 -21.26 -1.62
C VAL A 407 -5.89 -20.43 -0.35
N ILE A 408 -4.66 -20.41 0.17
CA ILE A 408 -4.33 -19.64 1.39
C ILE A 408 -4.55 -18.14 1.13
N PHE A 409 -4.14 -17.64 -0.03
CA PHE A 409 -4.36 -16.24 -0.38
C PHE A 409 -5.85 -15.89 -0.46
N HIS A 410 -6.66 -16.79 -1.06
CA HIS A 410 -8.10 -16.61 -1.13
C HIS A 410 -8.73 -16.61 0.27
N SER A 411 -8.37 -17.60 1.11
CA SER A 411 -8.83 -17.68 2.50
C SER A 411 -8.41 -16.45 3.29
N GLU A 412 -7.20 -15.92 3.14
CA GLU A 412 -6.76 -14.68 3.80
C GLU A 412 -7.61 -13.47 3.38
N CYS A 413 -8.01 -13.39 2.11
CA CYS A 413 -8.94 -12.35 1.64
C CYS A 413 -10.31 -12.47 2.31
N GLN A 414 -10.86 -13.69 2.39
CA GLN A 414 -12.13 -13.96 3.06
C GLN A 414 -12.08 -13.75 4.57
N ILE A 415 -10.99 -14.14 5.23
CA ILE A 415 -10.74 -13.91 6.66
C ILE A 415 -10.70 -12.41 6.94
N ASN A 416 -9.91 -11.64 6.18
CA ASN A 416 -9.82 -10.20 6.36
C ASN A 416 -11.17 -9.51 6.10
N TYR A 417 -11.93 -9.99 5.12
CA TYR A 417 -13.30 -9.52 4.87
C TYR A 417 -14.22 -9.82 6.05
N THR A 418 -14.19 -11.05 6.56
CA THR A 418 -14.98 -11.49 7.72
C THR A 418 -14.61 -10.68 8.96
N CYS A 419 -13.34 -10.48 9.26
CA CYS A 419 -12.90 -9.63 10.38
C CYS A 419 -13.43 -8.19 10.28
N ARG A 420 -13.49 -7.60 9.09
CA ARG A 420 -14.07 -6.26 8.89
C ARG A 420 -15.57 -6.22 9.19
N LEU A 421 -16.31 -7.28 8.82
CA LEU A 421 -17.73 -7.42 9.14
C LEU A 421 -17.94 -7.66 10.64
N LEU A 422 -17.17 -8.58 11.23
CA LEU A 422 -17.22 -8.91 12.66
C LEU A 422 -16.84 -7.74 13.56
N ARG A 423 -16.04 -6.80 13.08
CA ARG A 423 -15.74 -5.57 13.82
C ARG A 423 -17.02 -4.85 14.28
N GLN A 424 -18.10 -4.85 13.50
CA GLN A 424 -19.39 -4.25 13.88
C GLN A 424 -20.11 -5.01 15.00
N VAL A 425 -19.89 -6.32 15.10
CA VAL A 425 -20.58 -7.21 16.06
C VAL A 425 -19.78 -7.34 17.37
N LEU A 426 -18.45 -7.33 17.28
CA LEU A 426 -17.53 -7.60 18.38
C LEU A 426 -16.91 -6.35 19.00
N SER A 427 -16.82 -5.22 18.28
CA SER A 427 -16.13 -4.00 18.78
C SER A 427 -16.95 -2.72 18.56
N GLY A 428 -16.95 -1.83 19.56
CA GLY A 428 -17.61 -0.51 19.51
C GLY A 428 -18.51 -0.23 20.73
N SER A 429 -18.88 1.05 20.94
CA SER A 429 -19.71 1.49 22.07
C SER A 429 -21.17 1.01 22.01
N ALA A 430 -21.61 0.52 20.83
CA ALA A 430 -22.93 -0.08 20.60
C ALA A 430 -22.81 -1.22 19.56
N PRO A 431 -22.37 -2.42 19.97
CA PRO A 431 -22.17 -3.53 19.04
C PRO A 431 -23.49 -3.96 18.38
N ALA A 432 -23.43 -4.29 17.10
CA ALA A 432 -24.57 -4.87 16.40
C ALA A 432 -24.95 -6.24 16.99
N ALA A 433 -26.25 -6.55 16.97
CA ALA A 433 -26.78 -7.86 17.33
C ALA A 433 -26.52 -8.86 16.21
N SER A 434 -26.86 -8.48 14.98
CA SER A 434 -26.67 -9.32 13.80
C SER A 434 -26.29 -8.54 12.55
N ILE A 435 -25.53 -9.20 11.69
CA ILE A 435 -25.24 -8.75 10.33
C ILE A 435 -25.72 -9.81 9.34
N MET A 436 -26.49 -9.38 8.34
CA MET A 436 -27.04 -10.24 7.29
C MET A 436 -26.89 -9.59 5.93
N VAL A 437 -26.58 -10.38 4.90
CA VAL A 437 -26.56 -9.89 3.52
C VAL A 437 -27.98 -9.83 2.95
N LYS A 438 -28.30 -8.73 2.26
CA LYS A 438 -29.61 -8.55 1.60
C LYS A 438 -29.77 -9.57 0.46
N PRO A 439 -30.97 -10.16 0.27
CA PRO A 439 -31.23 -11.10 -0.82
C PRO A 439 -30.91 -10.53 -2.21
N GLU A 440 -31.20 -9.25 -2.44
CA GLU A 440 -30.90 -8.54 -3.70
C GLU A 440 -29.40 -8.44 -3.98
N ALA A 441 -28.61 -8.16 -2.94
CA ALA A 441 -27.16 -8.06 -3.06
C ALA A 441 -26.54 -9.41 -3.41
N GLN A 442 -27.01 -10.50 -2.78
CA GLN A 442 -26.60 -11.86 -3.11
C GLN A 442 -26.96 -12.21 -4.57
N ARG A 443 -28.21 -11.98 -5.01
CA ARG A 443 -28.63 -12.25 -6.38
C ARG A 443 -27.81 -11.48 -7.42
N ARG A 444 -27.53 -10.18 -7.16
CA ARG A 444 -26.71 -9.34 -8.05
C ARG A 444 -25.28 -9.85 -8.17
N ASP A 445 -24.66 -10.25 -7.06
CA ASP A 445 -23.29 -10.79 -7.05
C ASP A 445 -23.22 -12.11 -7.83
N LEU A 446 -24.18 -13.02 -7.60
CA LEU A 446 -24.25 -14.32 -8.27
C LEU A 446 -24.55 -14.20 -9.76
N ALA A 447 -25.47 -13.32 -10.16
CA ALA A 447 -25.75 -13.03 -11.57
C ALA A 447 -24.49 -12.54 -12.29
N TRP A 448 -23.71 -11.67 -11.63
CA TRP A 448 -22.42 -11.22 -12.15
C TRP A 448 -21.40 -12.37 -12.23
N VAL A 449 -21.29 -13.21 -11.19
CA VAL A 449 -20.38 -14.37 -11.16
C VAL A 449 -20.66 -15.32 -12.31
N HIS A 450 -21.90 -15.80 -12.42
CA HIS A 450 -22.29 -16.75 -13.46
C HIS A 450 -22.25 -16.14 -14.86
N GLY A 451 -22.53 -14.83 -15.00
CA GLY A 451 -22.35 -14.11 -16.26
C GLY A 451 -20.90 -14.12 -16.77
N ARG A 452 -19.93 -13.94 -15.85
CA ARG A 452 -18.50 -14.01 -16.18
C ARG A 452 -18.02 -15.43 -16.44
N LEU A 453 -18.47 -16.41 -15.65
CA LEU A 453 -18.09 -17.83 -15.80
C LEU A 453 -18.40 -18.40 -17.19
N LYS A 454 -19.46 -17.92 -17.86
CA LYS A 454 -19.80 -18.33 -19.24
C LYS A 454 -18.68 -18.09 -20.26
N ASN A 455 -17.83 -17.09 -20.03
CA ASN A 455 -16.74 -16.71 -20.94
C ASN A 455 -15.41 -17.40 -20.60
N LEU A 456 -15.43 -18.40 -19.71
CA LEU A 456 -14.25 -19.13 -19.27
C LEU A 456 -14.26 -20.59 -19.74
N VAL A 457 -13.07 -21.15 -19.91
CA VAL A 457 -12.86 -22.56 -20.29
C VAL A 457 -13.52 -23.54 -19.31
N PHE A 458 -13.73 -23.11 -18.06
CA PHE A 458 -14.40 -23.92 -17.03
C PHE A 458 -15.82 -24.35 -17.42
N ASN A 459 -16.49 -23.59 -18.29
CA ASN A 459 -17.83 -23.89 -18.79
C ASN A 459 -17.84 -24.32 -20.27
N SER A 460 -16.70 -24.67 -20.87
CA SER A 460 -16.60 -25.06 -22.28
C SER A 460 -17.10 -26.49 -22.58
N GLY A 461 -17.99 -27.05 -21.76
CA GLY A 461 -18.63 -28.36 -21.96
C GLY A 461 -17.89 -29.60 -21.43
N CYS A 462 -16.76 -29.46 -20.74
CA CYS A 462 -16.01 -30.61 -20.22
C CYS A 462 -16.38 -30.94 -18.76
N GLN A 463 -16.68 -32.21 -18.46
CA GLN A 463 -17.10 -32.65 -17.12
C GLN A 463 -15.94 -32.59 -16.11
N SER A 464 -16.00 -31.59 -15.22
CA SER A 464 -15.09 -31.41 -14.08
C SER A 464 -15.85 -31.49 -12.77
N TRP A 465 -15.13 -31.76 -11.67
CA TRP A 465 -15.71 -31.79 -10.31
C TRP A 465 -16.16 -30.41 -9.81
N TRP A 466 -15.88 -29.34 -10.56
CA TRP A 466 -16.36 -27.97 -10.29
C TRP A 466 -17.82 -27.78 -10.64
N MET A 467 -18.33 -28.57 -11.58
CA MET A 467 -19.71 -28.52 -12.00
C MET A 467 -20.54 -29.54 -11.23
N ASP A 468 -21.74 -29.12 -10.89
CA ASP A 468 -22.74 -30.01 -10.36
C ASP A 468 -23.18 -31.05 -11.42
N PRO A 469 -23.25 -32.35 -11.09
CA PRO A 469 -23.60 -33.39 -12.05
C PRO A 469 -24.98 -33.23 -12.69
N GLU A 470 -25.96 -32.75 -11.93
CA GLU A 470 -27.37 -32.67 -12.34
C GLU A 470 -27.67 -31.34 -13.04
N THR A 471 -27.36 -30.23 -12.37
CA THR A 471 -27.69 -28.88 -12.83
C THR A 471 -26.68 -28.32 -13.82
N LYS A 472 -25.50 -28.95 -13.95
CA LYS A 472 -24.33 -28.47 -14.72
C LYS A 472 -23.86 -27.07 -14.31
N LYS A 473 -24.33 -26.55 -13.18
CA LYS A 473 -23.95 -25.24 -12.65
C LYS A 473 -22.55 -25.34 -12.04
N ASN A 474 -21.70 -24.35 -12.33
CA ASN A 474 -20.39 -24.23 -11.69
C ASN A 474 -20.56 -23.50 -10.36
N THR A 475 -20.37 -24.24 -9.26
CA THR A 475 -20.55 -23.78 -7.87
C THR A 475 -19.20 -23.55 -7.17
N PHE A 476 -18.08 -23.84 -7.84
CA PHE A 476 -16.75 -23.84 -7.24
C PHE A 476 -15.93 -22.62 -7.63
N ILE A 477 -15.85 -22.30 -8.92
CA ILE A 477 -14.82 -21.41 -9.44
C ILE A 477 -15.19 -19.94 -9.29
N TYR A 478 -14.23 -19.12 -8.85
CA TYR A 478 -14.30 -17.67 -8.95
C TYR A 478 -13.90 -17.19 -10.35
N PRO A 479 -14.66 -16.27 -10.99
CA PRO A 479 -14.52 -15.98 -12.42
C PRO A 479 -13.51 -14.90 -12.82
N ASP A 480 -12.77 -14.31 -11.89
CA ASP A 480 -11.84 -13.21 -12.16
C ASP A 480 -10.45 -13.47 -11.57
N PRO A 481 -9.43 -12.69 -11.96
CA PRO A 481 -8.12 -12.67 -11.29
C PRO A 481 -8.23 -12.46 -9.77
N MET A 482 -7.32 -13.06 -9.01
CA MET A 482 -7.31 -12.99 -7.55
C MET A 482 -7.00 -11.61 -6.99
N PHE A 483 -6.22 -10.78 -7.68
CA PHE A 483 -6.01 -9.40 -7.20
C PHE A 483 -7.31 -8.59 -7.23
N LEU A 484 -8.21 -8.85 -8.19
CA LEU A 484 -9.54 -8.21 -8.22
C LEU A 484 -10.43 -8.72 -7.09
N TYR A 485 -10.34 -10.01 -6.74
CA TYR A 485 -11.03 -10.54 -5.57
C TYR A 485 -10.54 -9.87 -4.27
N TRP A 486 -9.23 -9.69 -4.15
CA TRP A 486 -8.64 -8.94 -3.02
C TRP A 486 -9.20 -7.51 -2.96
N LEU A 487 -9.23 -6.76 -4.07
CA LEU A 487 -9.83 -5.42 -4.10
C LEU A 487 -11.32 -5.43 -3.72
N ARG A 488 -12.10 -6.42 -4.19
CA ARG A 488 -13.52 -6.58 -3.83
C ARG A 488 -13.74 -6.86 -2.35
N THR A 489 -12.78 -7.46 -1.66
CA THR A 489 -12.87 -7.85 -0.25
C THR A 489 -12.20 -6.86 0.70
N ILE A 490 -11.39 -5.92 0.19
CA ILE A 490 -10.80 -4.83 0.98
C ILE A 490 -11.87 -3.89 1.54
N PHE A 491 -12.84 -3.47 0.71
CA PHE A 491 -13.86 -2.50 1.09
C PHE A 491 -15.26 -3.12 1.09
N PRO A 492 -15.83 -3.46 2.26
CA PRO A 492 -17.21 -3.91 2.35
C PRO A 492 -18.17 -2.82 1.87
N ARG A 493 -19.11 -3.20 0.99
CA ARG A 493 -20.22 -2.32 0.61
C ARG A 493 -21.30 -2.40 1.67
N TRP A 494 -21.28 -1.47 2.62
CA TRP A 494 -22.21 -1.49 3.76
C TRP A 494 -23.68 -1.42 3.36
N SER A 495 -24.02 -0.85 2.20
CA SER A 495 -25.39 -0.83 1.66
C SER A 495 -25.95 -2.21 1.32
N ASP A 496 -25.09 -3.22 1.11
CA ASP A 496 -25.46 -4.60 0.81
C ASP A 496 -25.85 -5.41 2.07
N PHE A 497 -25.60 -4.85 3.26
CA PHE A 497 -25.84 -5.51 4.54
C PHE A 497 -27.00 -4.85 5.31
N GLU A 498 -27.76 -5.68 6.00
CA GLU A 498 -28.68 -5.29 7.06
C GLU A 498 -27.96 -5.50 8.40
N VAL A 499 -27.83 -4.42 9.19
CA VAL A 499 -27.17 -4.45 10.50
C VAL A 499 -28.23 -4.15 11.55
N ARG A 500 -28.66 -5.17 12.31
CA ARG A 500 -29.60 -4.99 13.42
C ARG A 500 -28.81 -4.62 14.67
N ARG A 501 -29.15 -3.51 15.31
CA ARG A 501 -28.56 -3.07 16.58
C ARG A 501 -29.49 -3.43 17.73
N VAL A 502 -28.92 -3.76 18.89
CA VAL A 502 -29.70 -3.97 20.11
C VAL A 502 -30.33 -2.62 20.49
N GLU A 503 -31.66 -2.52 20.44
CA GLU A 503 -32.36 -1.38 21.03
C GLU A 503 -32.14 -1.44 22.55
N SER A 504 -31.42 -0.45 23.10
CA SER A 504 -31.53 -0.16 24.53
C SER A 504 -32.88 0.53 24.76
N PRO A 505 -33.59 0.25 25.86
CA PRO A 505 -34.84 0.94 26.19
C PRO A 505 -34.49 2.39 26.55
N LYS A 506 -34.37 3.25 25.54
CA LYS A 506 -34.23 4.69 25.72
C LYS A 506 -35.63 5.28 25.86
N SER A 507 -35.83 5.97 26.97
CA SER A 507 -37.03 6.73 27.31
C SER A 507 -37.62 7.47 26.12
N SER A 508 -38.94 7.40 26.02
CA SER A 508 -39.84 7.94 24.97
C SER A 508 -39.69 9.45 24.67
N ILE A 509 -38.70 10.14 25.24
CA ILE A 509 -38.58 11.60 25.20
C ILE A 509 -37.72 12.07 24.02
N SER A 510 -36.76 11.26 23.55
CA SER A 510 -35.84 11.67 22.46
C SER A 510 -36.48 11.60 21.08
N ARG A 511 -37.37 10.62 20.81
CA ARG A 511 -38.04 10.49 19.50
C ARG A 511 -39.05 11.61 19.24
N VAL A 512 -39.73 12.12 20.28
CA VAL A 512 -40.69 13.24 20.16
C VAL A 512 -39.97 14.55 19.86
N LEU A 513 -38.78 14.77 20.42
CA LEU A 513 -37.97 15.96 20.15
C LEU A 513 -37.31 15.95 18.76
N THR A 514 -36.93 14.78 18.25
CA THR A 514 -36.38 14.69 16.88
C THR A 514 -37.46 14.79 15.80
N SER A 515 -38.67 14.28 16.03
CA SER A 515 -39.81 14.49 15.11
C SER A 515 -40.31 15.94 15.10
N ALA A 516 -40.21 16.66 16.23
CA ALA A 516 -40.56 18.08 16.31
C ALA A 516 -39.53 18.97 15.56
N LEU A 517 -38.24 18.61 15.58
CA LEU A 517 -37.21 19.34 14.85
C LEU A 517 -37.21 19.03 13.34
N LEU A 518 -37.60 17.83 12.94
CA LEU A 518 -37.76 17.44 11.52
C LEU A 518 -39.01 18.04 10.86
N SER A 519 -40.10 18.27 11.62
CA SER A 519 -41.29 18.95 11.10
C SER A 519 -41.08 20.47 10.91
N LEU A 520 -40.17 21.09 11.66
CA LEU A 520 -39.75 22.49 11.45
C LEU A 520 -38.70 22.67 10.35
N GLY A 521 -37.97 21.61 9.98
CA GLY A 521 -36.95 21.65 8.92
C GLY A 521 -37.47 21.45 7.50
N VAL A 522 -38.66 20.86 7.34
CA VAL A 522 -39.25 20.54 6.01
C VAL A 522 -40.13 21.68 5.48
N GLY A 523 -40.56 22.62 6.32
CA GLY A 523 -41.31 23.82 5.90
C GLY A 523 -40.48 24.86 5.10
N SER A 524 -39.15 24.75 5.12
CA SER A 524 -38.25 25.74 4.51
C SER A 524 -37.81 25.39 3.08
N LEU A 525 -38.11 24.18 2.61
CA LEU A 525 -37.75 23.68 1.27
C LEU A 525 -38.93 23.67 0.28
N ALA A 526 -40.16 23.95 0.73
CA ALA A 526 -41.34 24.03 -0.12
C ALA A 526 -41.62 25.45 -0.70
N VAL A 527 -40.92 26.49 -0.22
CA VAL A 527 -41.13 27.89 -0.65
C VAL A 527 -40.26 28.31 -1.84
N MET A 528 -39.39 27.43 -2.36
CA MET A 528 -38.45 27.77 -3.44
C MET A 528 -38.78 27.17 -4.81
N SER A 529 -39.93 26.50 -5.00
CA SER A 529 -40.25 25.84 -6.29
C SER A 529 -41.61 26.20 -6.91
N LEU A 530 -42.33 27.22 -6.44
CA LEU A 530 -43.58 27.67 -7.05
C LEU A 530 -43.62 29.20 -7.15
N LYS A 531 -42.93 29.74 -8.14
CA LYS A 531 -43.16 31.12 -8.59
C LYS A 531 -42.79 31.25 -10.07
N ASP A 532 -43.60 30.60 -10.91
CA ASP A 532 -43.79 30.92 -12.34
C ASP A 532 -45.02 30.16 -12.86
N SER A 533 -46.21 30.70 -12.60
CA SER A 533 -47.40 30.57 -13.46
C SER A 533 -48.55 31.41 -12.90
N ASP A 534 -49.01 32.35 -13.72
CA ASP A 534 -50.37 32.88 -13.82
C ASP A 534 -50.90 33.91 -12.79
N ARG A 535 -51.16 35.12 -13.33
CA ARG A 535 -52.20 36.10 -12.93
C ARG A 535 -53.58 35.64 -13.49
N PRO A 536 -54.74 36.34 -13.32
CA PRO A 536 -55.15 37.48 -12.46
C PRO A 536 -56.55 37.27 -11.78
N GLU A 537 -57.08 38.37 -11.22
CA GLU A 537 -58.50 38.78 -11.07
C GLU A 537 -59.11 38.89 -9.66
N ASP A 538 -59.41 40.16 -9.33
CA ASP A 538 -60.58 40.70 -8.63
C ASP A 538 -60.94 40.28 -7.20
N ALA A 539 -60.82 41.22 -6.26
CA ALA A 539 -61.99 41.99 -5.79
C ALA A 539 -61.61 42.98 -4.67
N ASN A 540 -62.18 44.17 -4.79
CA ASN A 540 -62.03 45.37 -3.96
C ASN A 540 -62.54 45.24 -2.52
N GLY A 541 -62.01 46.11 -1.66
CA GLY A 541 -62.81 46.81 -0.66
C GLY A 541 -62.32 46.70 0.78
N PHE A 542 -61.46 47.62 1.22
CA PHE A 542 -61.84 48.70 2.16
C PHE A 542 -60.61 49.53 2.55
N PHE A 543 -60.75 50.83 2.40
CA PHE A 543 -59.76 51.87 2.67
C PHE A 543 -60.06 52.54 4.02
N GLU A 544 -59.04 53.22 4.56
CA GLU A 544 -59.07 54.30 5.58
C GLU A 544 -59.17 53.89 7.06
N ALA A 545 -58.17 54.25 7.89
CA ALA A 545 -57.89 55.60 8.38
C ALA A 545 -56.91 55.59 9.58
N ARG A 546 -55.76 56.30 9.49
CA ARG A 546 -55.34 57.38 10.42
C ARG A 546 -53.89 57.82 10.14
N ARG A 547 -53.78 59.11 9.78
CA ARG A 547 -52.54 59.91 9.72
C ARG A 547 -52.02 60.21 11.13
N GLY A 548 -50.72 60.45 11.24
CA GLY A 548 -50.09 61.19 12.35
C GLY A 548 -48.58 61.35 12.13
N ALA A 549 -48.15 62.57 11.85
CA ALA A 549 -46.78 62.95 11.50
C ALA A 549 -45.80 62.94 12.70
N GLY A 550 -44.51 62.68 12.43
CA GLY A 550 -43.42 63.00 13.35
C GLY A 550 -42.14 62.19 13.12
N THR A 551 -41.03 62.88 12.79
CA THR A 551 -39.62 62.46 12.89
C THR A 551 -39.09 61.36 11.95
N GLU A 552 -38.68 61.73 10.73
CA GLU A 552 -38.05 60.84 9.73
C GLU A 552 -36.52 60.88 9.65
N ALA A 553 -35.80 61.65 10.48
CA ALA A 553 -34.33 61.79 10.33
C ALA A 553 -33.48 60.84 11.21
N GLY A 554 -34.07 60.11 12.16
CA GLY A 554 -33.33 59.28 13.13
C GLY A 554 -33.40 57.77 12.90
N VAL A 555 -34.32 57.30 12.07
CA VAL A 555 -34.66 55.87 11.94
C VAL A 555 -33.86 55.17 10.82
N ASP A 556 -33.48 55.91 9.77
CA ASP A 556 -32.76 55.34 8.61
C ASP A 556 -31.30 54.96 8.90
N ALA A 557 -30.63 55.68 9.81
CA ALA A 557 -29.25 55.38 10.20
C ALA A 557 -29.17 54.11 11.08
N ASP A 558 -30.15 53.89 11.96
CA ASP A 558 -30.19 52.71 12.83
C ASP A 558 -30.61 51.46 12.03
N GLU A 559 -31.48 51.62 11.01
CA GLU A 559 -31.87 50.51 10.15
C GLU A 559 -30.76 50.10 9.16
N GLN A 560 -30.00 51.03 8.59
CA GLN A 560 -28.80 50.70 7.80
C GLN A 560 -27.71 50.01 8.64
N THR A 561 -27.54 50.43 9.90
CA THR A 561 -26.57 49.83 10.82
C THR A 561 -27.00 48.42 11.24
N ARG A 562 -28.29 48.21 11.52
CA ARG A 562 -28.87 46.88 11.79
C ARG A 562 -28.85 45.97 10.57
N ARG A 563 -29.05 46.49 9.35
CA ARG A 563 -28.89 45.73 8.08
C ARG A 563 -27.44 45.33 7.84
N ARG A 564 -26.46 46.21 8.10
CA ARG A 564 -25.03 45.88 8.04
C ARG A 564 -24.61 44.85 9.10
N GLN A 565 -25.14 44.95 10.32
CA GLN A 565 -24.89 43.97 11.38
C GLN A 565 -25.57 42.62 11.09
N ARG A 566 -26.81 42.60 10.59
CA ARG A 566 -27.48 41.37 10.12
C ARG A 566 -26.72 40.75 8.97
N LYS A 567 -26.29 41.52 7.95
CA LYS A 567 -25.50 41.00 6.82
C LYS A 567 -24.16 40.42 7.27
N LYS A 568 -23.47 41.08 8.22
CA LYS A 568 -22.26 40.54 8.87
C LYS A 568 -22.53 39.27 9.67
N ARG A 569 -23.64 39.19 10.42
CA ARG A 569 -24.06 38.00 11.18
C ARG A 569 -24.42 36.84 10.24
N THR A 570 -25.16 37.10 9.17
CA THR A 570 -25.53 36.09 8.17
C THR A 570 -24.30 35.61 7.39
N GLU A 571 -23.36 36.48 7.03
CA GLU A 571 -22.09 36.09 6.41
C GLU A 571 -21.19 35.28 7.36
N SER A 572 -21.16 35.61 8.65
CA SER A 572 -20.40 34.83 9.64
C SER A 572 -21.06 33.48 9.93
N SER A 573 -22.39 33.41 10.01
CA SER A 573 -23.13 32.15 10.11
C SER A 573 -22.98 31.27 8.87
N LEU A 574 -23.03 31.83 7.64
CA LEU A 574 -22.77 31.07 6.41
C LEU A 574 -21.34 30.53 6.35
N ARG A 575 -20.35 31.32 6.81
CA ARG A 575 -18.96 30.87 6.91
C ARG A 575 -18.81 29.73 7.89
N ILE A 576 -19.48 29.79 9.05
CA ILE A 576 -19.48 28.72 10.06
C ILE A 576 -20.10 27.44 9.47
N VAL A 577 -21.25 27.52 8.79
CA VAL A 577 -21.93 26.36 8.19
C VAL A 577 -21.11 25.73 7.05
N ILE A 578 -20.51 26.54 6.17
CA ILE A 578 -19.60 26.04 5.12
C ILE A 578 -18.36 25.39 5.77
N GLN A 579 -17.88 25.92 6.89
CA GLN A 579 -16.72 25.39 7.61
C GLN A 579 -17.01 24.11 8.40
N GLU A 580 -18.17 23.99 9.03
CA GLU A 580 -18.63 22.74 9.64
C GLU A 580 -18.84 21.66 8.57
N GLY A 581 -19.37 22.03 7.40
CA GLY A 581 -19.46 21.14 6.24
C GLY A 581 -18.09 20.69 5.72
N LEU A 582 -17.09 21.59 5.68
CA LEU A 582 -15.70 21.25 5.31
C LEU A 582 -14.99 20.38 6.36
N GLY A 583 -15.26 20.62 7.65
CA GLY A 583 -14.75 19.80 8.75
C GLY A 583 -15.37 18.41 8.80
N GLN A 584 -16.64 18.26 8.40
CA GLN A 584 -17.25 16.96 8.17
C GLN A 584 -16.67 16.28 6.93
N LEU A 585 -16.40 17.03 5.85
CA LEU A 585 -15.79 16.48 4.63
C LEU A 585 -14.39 15.90 4.88
N SER A 586 -13.56 16.56 5.69
CA SER A 586 -12.23 16.04 6.06
C SER A 586 -12.32 14.77 6.91
N ILE A 587 -13.28 14.70 7.84
CA ILE A 587 -13.54 13.50 8.65
C ILE A 587 -14.04 12.33 7.77
N ILE A 588 -14.86 12.62 6.75
CA ILE A 588 -15.41 11.62 5.81
C ILE A 588 -14.33 11.09 4.85
N LEU A 589 -13.43 11.95 4.37
CA LEU A 589 -12.38 11.59 3.40
C LEU A 589 -11.11 11.01 4.03
N LEU A 590 -10.66 11.55 5.17
CA LEU A 590 -9.36 11.25 5.75
C LEU A 590 -9.42 10.63 7.15
N GLY A 591 -10.57 10.59 7.85
CA GLY A 591 -10.68 10.01 9.19
C GLY A 591 -10.18 10.91 10.34
N ARG A 592 -9.77 10.32 11.46
CA ARG A 592 -9.13 10.99 12.62
C ARG A 592 -7.76 10.36 12.92
N GLY A 593 -6.88 11.11 13.58
CA GLY A 593 -5.61 10.58 14.07
C GLY A 593 -4.56 10.36 12.98
N ALA A 594 -3.96 9.16 12.97
CA ALA A 594 -2.89 8.74 12.06
C ALA A 594 -3.27 8.85 10.57
N SER A 595 -4.56 8.77 10.25
CA SER A 595 -5.08 8.84 8.89
C SER A 595 -5.02 10.25 8.30
N VAL A 596 -5.36 11.28 9.10
CA VAL A 596 -5.19 12.71 8.74
C VAL A 596 -3.72 13.06 8.59
N GLN A 597 -2.87 12.53 9.49
CA GLN A 597 -1.43 12.75 9.46
C GLN A 597 -0.79 12.16 8.21
N ALA A 598 -1.12 10.92 7.87
CA ALA A 598 -0.70 10.30 6.61
C ALA A 598 -1.20 11.08 5.39
N GLY A 599 -2.43 11.60 5.42
CA GLY A 599 -2.98 12.44 4.35
C GLY A 599 -2.19 13.73 4.12
N VAL A 600 -1.79 14.42 5.20
CA VAL A 600 -0.94 15.62 5.14
C VAL A 600 0.42 15.26 4.53
N THR A 601 1.07 14.20 5.02
CA THR A 601 2.38 13.77 4.53
C THR A 601 2.31 13.42 3.05
N ILE A 602 1.32 12.63 2.62
CA ILE A 602 1.14 12.26 1.20
C ILE A 602 0.96 13.50 0.33
N CYS A 603 0.15 14.46 0.75
CA CYS A 603 -0.06 15.71 0.00
C CYS A 603 1.26 16.48 -0.21
N CYS A 604 2.10 16.54 0.82
CA CYS A 604 3.38 17.21 0.74
C CYS A 604 4.37 16.47 -0.14
N LEU A 605 4.44 15.14 -0.02
CA LEU A 605 5.29 14.30 -0.87
C LEU A 605 4.93 14.47 -2.35
N ILE A 606 3.63 14.49 -2.71
CA ILE A 606 3.19 14.72 -4.10
C ILE A 606 3.60 16.12 -4.58
N ALA A 607 3.52 17.15 -3.73
CA ALA A 607 3.94 18.49 -4.08
C ALA A 607 5.46 18.58 -4.36
N PHE A 608 6.28 17.79 -3.66
CA PHE A 608 7.71 17.65 -3.92
C PHE A 608 8.03 16.78 -5.13
N VAL A 609 7.22 15.76 -5.44
CA VAL A 609 7.31 15.04 -6.73
C VAL A 609 7.08 16.00 -7.88
N LEU A 610 6.03 16.83 -7.82
CA LEU A 610 5.76 17.85 -8.82
C LEU A 610 6.95 18.81 -8.95
N PHE A 611 7.54 19.22 -7.83
CA PHE A 611 8.74 20.05 -7.86
C PHE A 611 9.90 19.37 -8.61
N GLY A 612 10.22 18.12 -8.29
CA GLY A 612 11.25 17.36 -9.00
C GLY A 612 10.94 17.15 -10.48
N TYR A 613 9.67 16.92 -10.80
CA TYR A 613 9.21 16.76 -12.17
C TYR A 613 9.47 18.02 -13.01
N ASP A 614 9.12 19.19 -12.49
CA ASP A 614 9.33 20.48 -13.17
C ASP A 614 10.82 20.78 -13.42
N GLN A 615 11.71 20.29 -12.55
CA GLN A 615 13.17 20.39 -12.74
C GLN A 615 13.66 19.43 -13.84
N GLY A 616 13.15 18.20 -13.88
CA GLY A 616 13.65 17.14 -14.78
C GLY A 616 13.12 17.20 -16.21
N VAL A 617 11.90 17.69 -16.43
CA VAL A 617 11.19 17.57 -17.74
C VAL A 617 11.87 18.31 -18.90
N PHE A 618 12.63 19.38 -18.63
CA PHE A 618 13.40 20.05 -19.71
C PHE A 618 14.73 19.37 -20.00
N GLY A 619 15.19 18.43 -19.17
CA GLY A 619 16.43 17.69 -19.41
C GLY A 619 16.36 16.79 -20.64
N GLY A 620 15.23 16.10 -20.85
CA GLY A 620 15.02 15.25 -22.02
C GLY A 620 14.54 16.01 -23.27
N ILE A 621 13.67 17.02 -23.06
CA ILE A 621 13.02 17.78 -24.15
C ILE A 621 14.00 18.60 -25.00
N LEU A 622 15.08 19.16 -24.41
CA LEU A 622 16.04 20.00 -25.15
C LEU A 622 16.73 19.28 -26.31
N GLN A 623 16.85 17.95 -26.25
CA GLN A 623 17.47 17.12 -27.28
C GLN A 623 16.45 16.57 -28.30
N ASN A 624 15.17 16.90 -28.17
CA ASN A 624 14.13 16.44 -29.08
C ASN A 624 14.14 17.26 -30.38
N GLU A 625 14.22 16.59 -31.53
CA GLU A 625 14.27 17.23 -32.85
C GLU A 625 13.00 18.04 -33.16
N ASP A 626 11.82 17.56 -32.77
CA ASP A 626 10.55 18.26 -33.00
C ASP A 626 10.45 19.56 -32.20
N TRP A 627 11.02 19.58 -31.00
CA TRP A 627 11.11 20.78 -30.18
C TRP A 627 12.10 21.79 -30.78
N GLN A 628 13.26 21.30 -31.24
CA GLN A 628 14.28 22.14 -31.88
C GLN A 628 13.78 22.76 -33.20
N ASN A 629 13.01 22.01 -33.98
CA ASN A 629 12.45 22.47 -35.25
C ASN A 629 11.33 23.52 -35.04
N GLN A 630 10.53 23.39 -33.99
CA GLN A 630 9.43 24.33 -33.71
C GLN A 630 9.91 25.68 -33.14
N PHE A 631 11.08 25.72 -32.50
CA PHE A 631 11.65 26.93 -31.89
C PHE A 631 12.90 27.47 -32.61
N ASP A 632 13.07 27.14 -33.89
CA ASP A 632 14.16 27.59 -34.76
C ASP A 632 15.57 27.37 -34.16
N ARG A 633 15.81 26.19 -33.57
CA ARG A 633 17.10 25.76 -32.99
C ARG A 633 17.76 26.88 -32.13
N PRO A 634 17.26 27.11 -30.90
CA PRO A 634 17.72 28.21 -30.08
C PRO A 634 19.24 28.14 -29.79
N ASN A 635 19.94 29.24 -30.05
CA ASN A 635 21.35 29.43 -29.70
C ASN A 635 21.57 29.21 -28.19
N ASP A 636 22.79 28.89 -27.74
CA ASP A 636 23.10 28.49 -26.35
C ASP A 636 22.58 29.48 -25.30
N ALA A 637 22.70 30.79 -25.59
CA ALA A 637 22.18 31.84 -24.72
C ALA A 637 20.64 31.82 -24.65
N LYS A 638 19.96 31.55 -25.77
CA LYS A 638 18.49 31.41 -25.81
C LYS A 638 18.04 30.15 -25.07
N THR A 639 18.76 29.03 -25.22
CA THR A 639 18.49 27.78 -24.48
C THR A 639 18.66 28.00 -22.97
N GLY A 640 19.75 28.67 -22.56
CA GLY A 640 19.96 29.07 -21.18
C GLY A 640 18.83 29.96 -20.64
N ILE A 641 18.34 30.94 -21.40
CA ILE A 641 17.20 31.79 -21.02
C ILE A 641 15.90 30.99 -20.89
N ILE A 642 15.60 30.10 -21.84
CA ILE A 642 14.40 29.27 -21.82
C ILE A 642 14.37 28.42 -20.55
N VAL A 643 15.48 27.75 -20.22
CA VAL A 643 15.51 26.87 -19.04
C VAL A 643 15.51 27.70 -17.75
N SER A 644 16.33 28.75 -17.66
CA SER A 644 16.54 29.56 -16.45
C SER A 644 15.36 30.48 -16.07
N CYS A 645 14.53 30.93 -17.02
CA CYS A 645 13.41 31.84 -16.72
C CYS A 645 12.39 31.25 -15.70
N TYR A 646 12.28 29.92 -15.65
CA TYR A 646 11.51 29.22 -14.62
C TYR A 646 12.03 29.51 -13.22
N ASN A 647 13.35 29.48 -13.02
CA ASN A 647 13.99 29.76 -11.72
C ASN A 647 13.80 31.22 -11.30
N LEU A 648 13.78 32.16 -12.26
CA LEU A 648 13.47 33.55 -12.00
C LEU A 648 12.01 33.73 -11.54
N GLY A 649 11.08 32.98 -12.14
CA GLY A 649 9.71 32.86 -11.65
C GLY A 649 9.65 32.33 -10.20
N CYS A 650 10.42 31.28 -9.89
CA CYS A 650 10.51 30.74 -8.52
C CYS A 650 11.02 31.76 -7.50
N LEU A 651 12.02 32.56 -7.87
CA LEU A 651 12.55 33.64 -7.03
C LEU A 651 11.45 34.67 -6.72
N ALA A 652 10.75 35.16 -7.74
CA ALA A 652 9.64 36.09 -7.57
C ALA A 652 8.50 35.48 -6.73
N GLY A 653 8.23 34.18 -6.88
CA GLY A 653 7.25 33.45 -6.07
C GLY A 653 7.61 33.41 -4.59
N CYS A 654 8.89 33.25 -4.24
CA CYS A 654 9.35 33.30 -2.86
C CYS A 654 9.16 34.70 -2.24
N VAL A 655 9.43 35.76 -3.02
CA VAL A 655 9.21 37.14 -2.58
C VAL A 655 7.72 37.42 -2.37
N ILE A 656 6.85 36.95 -3.26
CA ILE A 656 5.40 37.07 -3.07
C ILE A 656 4.95 36.33 -1.80
N ASN A 657 5.47 35.12 -1.56
CA ASN A 657 5.13 34.35 -0.37
C ASN A 657 5.59 35.03 0.92
N PHE A 658 6.70 35.77 0.90
CA PHE A 658 7.16 36.56 2.04
C PHE A 658 6.10 37.60 2.49
N PHE A 659 5.37 38.21 1.56
CA PHE A 659 4.32 39.20 1.88
C PHE A 659 2.95 38.58 2.14
N VAL A 660 2.63 37.50 1.44
CA VAL A 660 1.26 36.95 1.36
C VAL A 660 1.07 35.75 2.29
N GLY A 661 2.13 34.99 2.58
CA GLY A 661 2.07 33.70 3.29
C GLY A 661 1.49 33.79 4.69
N ASP A 662 1.88 34.80 5.48
CA ASP A 662 1.35 35.01 6.83
C ASP A 662 -0.13 35.47 6.83
N LYS A 663 -0.54 36.19 5.78
CA LYS A 663 -1.89 36.78 5.66
C LYS A 663 -2.94 35.76 5.22
N LEU A 664 -2.64 34.93 4.23
CA LEU A 664 -3.59 33.99 3.63
C LEU A 664 -3.72 32.67 4.40
N GLY A 665 -2.76 32.32 5.26
CA GLY A 665 -2.68 30.99 5.85
C GLY A 665 -2.10 29.96 4.88
N ARG A 666 -1.75 28.77 5.38
CA ARG A 666 -0.96 27.79 4.62
C ARG A 666 -1.80 27.10 3.56
N ARG A 667 -3.02 26.68 3.89
CA ARG A 667 -3.92 25.97 2.97
C ARG A 667 -4.20 26.80 1.71
N ARG A 668 -4.55 28.07 1.88
CA ARG A 668 -4.88 28.97 0.77
C ARG A 668 -3.67 29.36 -0.05
N THR A 669 -2.50 29.48 0.58
CA THR A 669 -1.24 29.78 -0.12
C THR A 669 -0.82 28.63 -1.04
N ILE A 670 -0.97 27.36 -0.60
CA ILE A 670 -0.73 26.19 -1.45
C ILE A 670 -1.73 26.14 -2.61
N TRP A 671 -2.99 26.46 -2.36
CA TRP A 671 -4.01 26.50 -3.40
C TRP A 671 -3.67 27.55 -4.48
N LEU A 672 -3.31 28.78 -4.07
CA LEU A 672 -2.85 29.83 -4.98
C LEU A 672 -1.65 29.37 -5.81
N ALA A 673 -0.67 28.70 -5.17
CA ALA A 673 0.49 28.16 -5.84
C ALA A 673 0.11 27.14 -6.94
N MET A 674 -0.79 26.20 -6.64
CA MET A 674 -1.21 25.17 -7.60
C MET A 674 -2.00 25.74 -8.78
N VAL A 675 -2.84 26.76 -8.54
CA VAL A 675 -3.56 27.45 -9.63
C VAL A 675 -2.57 28.13 -10.58
N LEU A 676 -1.55 28.80 -10.05
CA LEU A 676 -0.50 29.40 -10.88
C LEU A 676 0.29 28.35 -11.68
N VAL A 677 0.60 27.19 -11.08
CA VAL A 677 1.24 26.08 -11.80
C VAL A 677 0.34 25.56 -12.93
N LEU A 678 -0.96 25.38 -12.70
CA LEU A 678 -1.91 24.91 -13.73
C LEU A 678 -2.03 25.88 -14.91
N VAL A 679 -2.14 27.18 -14.61
CA VAL A 679 -2.18 28.23 -15.66
C VAL A 679 -0.87 28.25 -16.44
N GLY A 680 0.27 28.24 -15.75
CA GLY A 680 1.58 28.23 -16.39
C GLY A 680 1.84 26.98 -17.23
N ALA A 681 1.46 25.80 -16.73
CA ALA A 681 1.57 24.53 -17.46
C ALA A 681 0.72 24.56 -18.74
N THR A 682 -0.51 25.06 -18.67
CA THR A 682 -1.39 25.22 -19.84
C THR A 682 -0.72 26.09 -20.89
N LEU A 683 -0.20 27.27 -20.49
CA LEU A 683 0.51 28.18 -21.39
C LEU A 683 1.75 27.54 -22.04
N GLN A 684 2.52 26.74 -21.29
CA GLN A 684 3.67 26.02 -21.83
C GLN A 684 3.26 24.98 -22.89
N THR A 685 2.17 24.23 -22.67
CA THR A 685 1.70 23.20 -23.61
C THR A 685 1.14 23.79 -24.91
N THR A 686 0.61 25.01 -24.87
CA THR A 686 0.05 25.72 -26.03
C THR A 686 1.05 26.61 -26.74
N ALA A 687 2.33 26.59 -26.36
CA ALA A 687 3.33 27.48 -26.91
C ALA A 687 3.69 27.14 -28.37
N TYR A 688 3.82 28.19 -29.19
CA TYR A 688 4.33 28.13 -30.58
C TYR A 688 5.56 29.02 -30.80
N ASN A 689 5.74 30.05 -29.97
CA ASN A 689 6.87 30.99 -30.04
C ASN A 689 7.68 30.96 -28.75
N VAL A 690 8.97 31.27 -28.81
CA VAL A 690 9.87 31.30 -27.63
C VAL A 690 9.37 32.24 -26.52
N PRO A 691 8.90 33.49 -26.79
CA PRO A 691 8.38 34.37 -25.74
C PRO A 691 7.15 33.81 -25.02
N HIS A 692 6.26 33.11 -25.75
CA HIS A 692 5.08 32.48 -25.16
C HIS A 692 5.50 31.35 -24.19
N LEU A 693 6.49 30.53 -24.58
CA LEU A 693 7.04 29.50 -23.70
C LEU A 693 7.68 30.10 -22.44
N VAL A 694 8.44 31.19 -22.59
CA VAL A 694 9.08 31.90 -21.46
C VAL A 694 8.04 32.44 -20.48
N ILE A 695 6.96 33.06 -20.96
CA ILE A 695 5.88 33.55 -20.08
C ILE A 695 5.24 32.40 -19.30
N GLY A 696 4.91 31.29 -19.96
CA GLY A 696 4.36 30.10 -19.31
C GLY A 696 5.29 29.55 -18.22
N ARG A 697 6.60 29.54 -18.48
CA ARG A 697 7.62 29.10 -17.52
C ARG A 697 7.76 30.03 -16.32
N VAL A 698 7.71 31.35 -16.52
CA VAL A 698 7.74 32.32 -15.41
C VAL A 698 6.51 32.15 -14.52
N VAL A 699 5.32 31.99 -15.09
CA VAL A 699 4.07 31.78 -14.32
C VAL A 699 4.10 30.47 -13.53
N THR A 700 4.57 29.39 -14.17
CA THR A 700 4.75 28.10 -13.48
C THR A 700 5.78 28.21 -12.35
N GLY A 701 6.88 28.92 -12.60
CA GLY A 701 7.91 29.23 -11.61
C GLY A 701 7.36 30.00 -10.42
N LEU A 702 6.51 31.02 -10.63
CA LEU A 702 5.87 31.76 -9.53
C LEU A 702 5.11 30.82 -8.58
N GLY A 703 4.32 29.90 -9.15
CA GLY A 703 3.62 28.87 -8.39
C GLY A 703 4.58 27.95 -7.63
N THR A 704 5.64 27.46 -8.28
CA THR A 704 6.62 26.59 -7.62
C THR A 704 7.45 27.31 -6.55
N GLY A 705 7.74 28.60 -6.69
CA GLY A 705 8.39 29.41 -5.65
C GLY A 705 7.54 29.54 -4.37
N ILE A 706 6.25 29.83 -4.54
CA ILE A 706 5.30 29.89 -3.41
C ILE A 706 5.17 28.51 -2.76
N LYS A 707 5.06 27.44 -3.57
CA LYS A 707 4.99 26.05 -3.10
C LYS A 707 6.25 25.67 -2.32
N THR A 708 7.44 25.87 -2.86
CA THR A 708 8.70 25.42 -2.23
C THR A 708 9.06 26.20 -0.98
N SER A 709 8.54 27.41 -0.78
CA SER A 709 8.71 28.17 0.46
C SER A 709 7.61 27.90 1.51
N THR A 710 6.44 27.43 1.08
CA THR A 710 5.29 27.13 1.97
C THR A 710 5.21 25.65 2.34
N VAL A 711 5.58 24.74 1.44
CA VAL A 711 5.42 23.30 1.62
C VAL A 711 6.38 22.72 2.63
N PRO A 712 7.68 23.04 2.68
CA PRO A 712 8.53 22.61 3.80
C PRO A 712 8.00 23.11 5.15
N MET A 713 7.28 24.24 5.17
CA MET A 713 6.59 24.69 6.38
C MET A 713 5.31 23.90 6.64
N SER A 714 4.54 23.53 5.62
CA SER A 714 3.26 22.83 5.73
C SER A 714 3.38 21.33 5.92
N ALA A 715 4.40 20.71 5.32
CA ALA A 715 4.80 19.34 5.57
C ALA A 715 5.26 19.16 7.03
N ASN A 716 5.66 20.27 7.63
CA ASN A 716 5.93 20.43 9.05
C ASN A 716 4.75 20.98 9.89
N VAL A 717 3.58 21.28 9.30
CA VAL A 717 2.43 21.87 10.03
C VAL A 717 1.78 20.92 11.04
N ARG A 718 2.24 19.69 11.25
CA ARG A 718 1.76 18.96 12.43
C ARG A 718 2.61 17.86 13.06
N TYR A 719 3.91 17.84 12.81
CA TYR A 719 4.75 16.93 13.59
C TYR A 719 6.05 17.53 14.11
N GLN A 720 6.76 18.44 13.43
CA GLN A 720 8.21 18.54 13.72
C GLN A 720 8.83 19.83 14.25
N SER A 721 8.08 20.90 14.49
CA SER A 721 8.63 22.00 15.30
C SER A 721 8.09 22.07 16.72
N GLU A 722 6.90 21.53 16.99
CA GLU A 722 6.23 21.75 18.29
C GLU A 722 5.82 20.43 18.98
N LEU A 723 5.86 19.26 18.30
CA LEU A 723 5.26 18.01 18.83
C LEU A 723 6.09 16.72 18.70
N CYS A 724 7.08 16.63 17.82
CA CYS A 724 7.96 15.47 17.71
C CYS A 724 9.22 15.66 18.54
N GLU A 725 9.64 14.56 19.17
CA GLU A 725 10.98 14.43 19.74
C GLU A 725 12.06 14.73 18.67
N ALA A 726 13.11 15.44 19.10
CA ALA A 726 14.21 15.91 18.25
C ALA A 726 14.90 14.79 17.42
N GLU A 727 14.72 13.53 17.81
CA GLU A 727 15.30 12.33 17.18
C GLU A 727 14.63 11.87 15.87
N SER A 728 13.46 12.41 15.52
CA SER A 728 12.78 12.07 14.26
C SER A 728 12.87 13.17 13.21
N ARG A 729 13.38 14.36 13.57
CA ARG A 729 13.30 15.60 12.78
C ARG A 729 14.01 15.52 11.44
N GLY A 730 15.24 15.03 11.43
CA GLY A 730 16.00 14.92 10.19
C GLY A 730 15.38 13.94 9.22
N ARG A 731 14.75 12.85 9.70
CA ARG A 731 14.20 11.76 8.87
C ARG A 731 13.00 12.15 8.01
N LEU A 732 12.06 12.95 8.53
CA LEU A 732 10.85 13.29 7.76
C LEU A 732 11.15 14.32 6.68
N VAL A 733 11.90 15.38 7.01
CA VAL A 733 12.26 16.41 6.04
C VAL A 733 13.21 15.85 4.95
N SER A 734 14.11 14.92 5.30
CA SER A 734 14.93 14.25 4.28
C SER A 734 14.11 13.33 3.36
N SER A 735 12.99 12.77 3.85
CA SER A 735 12.08 12.00 3.01
C SER A 735 11.40 12.85 1.93
N GLU A 736 11.14 14.14 2.15
CA GLU A 736 10.57 15.03 1.12
C GLU A 736 11.54 15.21 -0.06
N VAL A 737 12.81 15.38 0.27
CA VAL A 737 13.89 15.57 -0.71
C VAL A 737 14.11 14.31 -1.56
N LEU A 738 13.89 13.11 -0.99
CA LEU A 738 13.88 11.86 -1.76
C LEU A 738 12.81 11.89 -2.87
N PHE A 739 11.62 12.42 -2.60
CA PHE A 739 10.53 12.48 -3.58
C PHE A 739 10.78 13.51 -4.69
N VAL A 740 11.65 14.50 -4.47
CA VAL A 740 12.18 15.33 -5.56
C VAL A 740 12.96 14.48 -6.56
N GLY A 741 13.83 13.57 -6.07
CA GLY A 741 14.57 12.64 -6.91
C GLY A 741 13.66 11.68 -7.69
N VAL A 742 12.57 11.22 -7.06
CA VAL A 742 11.53 10.42 -7.72
C VAL A 742 10.88 11.21 -8.85
N GLY A 743 10.51 12.48 -8.60
CA GLY A 743 9.94 13.37 -9.62
C GLY A 743 10.83 13.58 -10.83
N ILE A 744 12.13 13.86 -10.60
CA ILE A 744 13.13 14.01 -11.68
C ILE A 744 13.22 12.71 -12.49
N THR A 745 13.30 11.57 -11.81
CA THR A 745 13.40 10.25 -12.47
C THR A 745 12.17 9.98 -13.34
N ILE A 746 10.97 10.24 -12.84
CA ILE A 746 9.72 10.06 -13.61
C ILE A 746 9.74 10.93 -14.87
N ALA A 747 10.15 12.20 -14.76
CA ALA A 747 10.22 13.10 -15.92
C ALA A 747 11.18 12.58 -16.99
N TYR A 748 12.40 12.19 -16.61
CA TYR A 748 13.41 11.69 -17.55
C TYR A 748 13.00 10.40 -18.28
N TRP A 749 12.43 9.44 -17.56
CA TRP A 749 11.94 8.20 -18.17
C TRP A 749 10.70 8.42 -19.02
N PHE A 750 9.88 9.40 -18.66
CA PHE A 750 8.71 9.75 -19.45
C PHE A 750 9.12 10.44 -20.76
N ASP A 751 10.06 11.38 -20.72
CA ASP A 751 10.65 11.99 -21.92
C ASP A 751 11.29 10.95 -22.84
N PHE A 752 12.01 9.98 -22.25
CA PHE A 752 12.59 8.86 -23.00
C PHE A 752 11.52 7.99 -23.67
N GLY A 753 10.43 7.66 -22.96
CA GLY A 753 9.30 6.94 -23.55
C GLY A 753 8.63 7.70 -24.70
N MET A 754 8.50 9.02 -24.57
CA MET A 754 7.94 9.89 -25.60
C MET A 754 8.86 10.12 -26.79
N SER A 755 10.17 9.87 -26.65
CA SER A 755 11.13 9.90 -27.76
C SER A 755 10.81 8.89 -28.88
N TYR A 756 10.01 7.86 -28.60
CA TYR A 756 9.59 6.86 -29.59
C TYR A 756 8.36 7.25 -30.41
N VAL A 757 7.55 8.20 -29.92
CA VAL A 757 6.21 8.47 -30.47
C VAL A 757 6.23 9.53 -31.58
N GLY A 758 7.25 10.40 -31.62
CA GLY A 758 7.41 11.44 -32.66
C GLY A 758 6.30 12.51 -32.67
N GLY A 759 6.57 13.65 -33.29
CA GLY A 759 5.63 14.75 -33.48
C GLY A 759 5.47 15.68 -32.26
N ALA A 760 4.60 16.68 -32.38
CA ALA A 760 4.39 17.71 -31.35
C ALA A 760 3.93 17.16 -29.99
N ILE A 761 3.37 15.94 -29.96
CA ILE A 761 2.96 15.25 -28.73
C ILE A 761 4.19 14.87 -27.88
N ALA A 762 5.33 14.59 -28.51
CA ALA A 762 6.53 14.08 -27.85
C ALA A 762 7.08 15.04 -26.78
N TRP A 763 6.90 16.36 -26.93
CA TRP A 763 7.33 17.35 -25.94
C TRP A 763 6.17 18.04 -25.21
N ARG A 764 4.97 18.13 -25.81
CA ARG A 764 3.80 18.75 -25.16
C ARG A 764 3.19 17.88 -24.07
N LEU A 765 3.14 16.55 -24.26
CA LEU A 765 2.52 15.65 -23.29
C LEU A 765 3.32 15.54 -21.97
N PRO A 766 4.67 15.43 -21.98
CA PRO A 766 5.45 15.51 -20.75
C PRO A 766 5.22 16.81 -19.97
N ILE A 767 5.16 17.96 -20.66
CA ILE A 767 4.85 19.23 -20.01
C ILE A 767 3.41 19.21 -19.45
N ALA A 768 2.43 18.67 -20.18
CA ALA A 768 1.04 18.62 -19.73
C ALA A 768 0.86 17.76 -18.47
N PHE A 769 1.64 16.69 -18.34
CA PHE A 769 1.52 15.74 -17.25
C PHE A 769 1.81 16.33 -15.86
N GLN A 770 2.53 17.46 -15.78
CA GLN A 770 2.70 18.20 -14.53
C GLN A 770 1.34 18.64 -13.92
N MET A 771 0.31 18.85 -14.75
CA MET A 771 -1.04 19.22 -14.31
C MET A 771 -1.71 18.12 -13.50
N VAL A 772 -1.38 16.84 -13.74
CA VAL A 772 -1.95 15.70 -13.00
C VAL A 772 -1.52 15.77 -11.53
N PHE A 773 -0.24 16.05 -11.27
CA PHE A 773 0.26 16.20 -9.91
C PHE A 773 -0.34 17.43 -9.24
N ALA A 774 -0.44 18.56 -9.95
CA ALA A 774 -1.03 19.78 -9.42
C ALA A 774 -2.53 19.60 -9.04
N LEU A 775 -3.32 18.94 -9.90
CA LEU A 775 -4.72 18.61 -9.61
C LEU A 775 -4.85 17.68 -8.41
N GLY A 776 -3.96 16.68 -8.30
CA GLY A 776 -3.90 15.79 -7.14
C GLY A 776 -3.69 16.55 -5.83
N VAL A 777 -2.76 17.51 -5.81
CA VAL A 777 -2.53 18.36 -4.63
C VAL A 777 -3.75 19.25 -4.34
N VAL A 778 -4.36 19.86 -5.36
CA VAL A 778 -5.56 20.71 -5.16
C VAL A 778 -6.69 19.94 -4.48
N VAL A 779 -6.97 18.71 -4.95
CA VAL A 779 -8.03 17.85 -4.37
C VAL A 779 -7.69 17.49 -2.92
N LEU A 780 -6.45 17.13 -2.63
CA LEU A 780 -6.03 16.75 -1.28
C LEU A 780 -6.08 17.94 -0.30
N VAL A 781 -5.67 19.14 -0.75
CA VAL A 781 -5.68 20.38 0.06
C VAL A 781 -7.10 20.77 0.51
N PHE A 782 -8.16 20.36 -0.19
CA PHE A 782 -9.54 20.58 0.27
C PHE A 782 -9.87 19.81 1.55
N ALA A 783 -9.25 18.64 1.74
CA ALA A 783 -9.47 17.79 2.91
C ALA A 783 -8.53 18.11 4.08
N LEU A 784 -7.52 18.99 3.87
CA LEU A 784 -6.53 19.29 4.90
C LEU A 784 -6.98 20.41 5.86
N PRO A 785 -6.86 20.20 7.18
CA PRO A 785 -7.07 21.25 8.19
C PRO A 785 -5.92 22.28 8.23
N GLU A 786 -6.23 23.51 8.62
CA GLU A 786 -5.27 24.63 8.75
C GLU A 786 -4.32 24.45 9.96
N SER A 787 -3.26 25.25 10.04
CA SER A 787 -2.31 25.24 11.18
C SER A 787 -2.96 25.74 12.48
N PRO A 788 -2.90 24.98 13.59
CA PRO A 788 -3.42 25.40 14.91
C PRO A 788 -2.83 26.71 15.41
N ARG A 789 -1.51 26.88 15.30
CA ARG A 789 -0.81 28.12 15.70
C ARG A 789 -1.29 29.35 14.93
N TRP A 790 -1.48 29.22 13.62
CA TRP A 790 -2.02 30.34 12.82
C TRP A 790 -3.45 30.71 13.24
N LEU A 791 -4.26 29.71 13.64
CA LEU A 791 -5.60 29.94 14.16
C LEU A 791 -5.55 30.69 15.52
N PHE A 792 -4.63 30.31 16.42
CA PHE A 792 -4.41 31.04 17.69
C PHE A 792 -3.93 32.49 17.45
N VAL A 793 -2.98 32.72 16.54
CA VAL A 793 -2.52 34.08 16.19
C VAL A 793 -3.64 34.96 15.61
N LYS A 794 -4.65 34.35 14.98
CA LYS A 794 -5.84 35.04 14.46
C LYS A 794 -6.98 35.13 15.48
N GLY A 795 -6.78 34.68 16.73
CA GLY A 795 -7.78 34.68 17.80
C GLY A 795 -8.92 33.69 17.57
N ARG A 796 -8.67 32.58 16.86
CA ARG A 796 -9.65 31.53 16.52
C ARG A 796 -9.40 30.25 17.34
N ASP A 797 -9.42 30.40 18.66
CA ASP A 797 -8.95 29.39 19.60
C ASP A 797 -9.77 28.09 19.56
N GLN A 798 -11.10 28.21 19.46
CA GLN A 798 -11.99 27.03 19.39
C GLN A 798 -11.72 26.16 18.16
N GLU A 799 -11.35 26.77 17.04
CA GLU A 799 -10.99 26.05 15.83
C GLU A 799 -9.62 25.39 15.93
N ALA A 800 -8.67 26.06 16.59
CA ALA A 800 -7.35 25.51 16.83
C ALA A 800 -7.43 24.24 17.70
N ILE A 801 -8.24 24.27 18.77
CA ILE A 801 -8.49 23.12 19.64
C ILE A 801 -9.16 21.98 18.87
N ASN A 802 -10.20 22.27 18.07
CA ASN A 802 -10.85 21.25 17.24
C ASN A 802 -9.88 20.58 16.25
N VAL A 803 -8.96 21.34 15.67
CA VAL A 803 -7.93 20.81 14.78
C VAL A 803 -6.93 19.93 15.54
N LEU A 804 -6.51 20.32 16.74
CA LEU A 804 -5.65 19.48 17.60
C LEU A 804 -6.35 18.16 17.95
N CYS A 805 -7.62 18.20 18.32
CA CYS A 805 -8.43 17.00 18.60
C CYS A 805 -8.56 16.08 17.38
N GLN A 806 -8.76 16.63 16.17
CA GLN A 806 -8.84 15.84 14.93
C GLN A 806 -7.54 15.07 14.63
N VAL A 807 -6.41 15.59 15.09
CA VAL A 807 -5.08 15.11 14.72
C VAL A 807 -4.54 14.10 15.71
N HIS A 808 -4.76 14.36 16.99
CA HIS A 808 -4.29 13.47 18.04
C HIS A 808 -5.33 12.41 18.41
N ASP A 809 -6.52 12.46 17.80
CA ASP A 809 -7.67 11.58 18.10
C ASP A 809 -8.00 11.56 19.60
N LYS A 810 -7.99 12.76 20.20
CA LYS A 810 -8.19 12.99 21.63
C LYS A 810 -9.34 13.96 21.86
N ASP A 811 -9.99 13.82 23.01
CA ASP A 811 -11.08 14.69 23.45
C ASP A 811 -10.53 16.10 23.78
N PRO A 812 -11.32 17.19 23.60
CA PRO A 812 -10.91 18.54 23.98
C PRO A 812 -10.45 18.69 25.44
N SER A 813 -10.88 17.76 26.31
CA SER A 813 -10.58 17.73 27.74
C SER A 813 -9.28 17.02 28.12
N ASP A 814 -8.57 16.38 27.17
CA ASP A 814 -7.38 15.58 27.47
C ASP A 814 -6.24 16.48 28.00
N PRO A 815 -5.58 16.13 29.13
CA PRO A 815 -4.49 16.93 29.71
C PRO A 815 -3.37 17.26 28.73
N TYR A 816 -3.12 16.40 27.74
CA TYR A 816 -2.14 16.65 26.68
C TYR A 816 -2.54 17.85 25.80
N ILE A 817 -3.79 17.89 25.31
CA ILE A 817 -4.29 18.95 24.43
C ILE A 817 -4.35 20.29 25.17
N VAL A 818 -4.75 20.27 26.45
CA VAL A 818 -4.78 21.48 27.29
C VAL A 818 -3.37 22.01 27.54
N SER A 819 -2.41 21.14 27.87
CA SER A 819 -1.01 21.54 28.07
C SER A 819 -0.38 22.14 26.81
N GLU A 820 -0.71 21.59 25.66
CA GLU A 820 -0.20 22.00 24.36
C GLU A 820 -0.80 23.33 23.91
N SER A 821 -2.14 23.46 23.99
CA SER A 821 -2.85 24.72 23.71
C SER A 821 -2.33 25.87 24.59
N THR A 822 -2.11 25.59 25.87
CA THR A 822 -1.59 26.59 26.83
C THR A 822 -0.15 26.99 26.50
N SER A 823 0.69 26.03 26.09
CA SER A 823 2.08 26.30 25.69
C SER A 823 2.15 27.18 24.45
N ILE A 824 1.29 26.91 23.44
CA ILE A 824 1.20 27.70 22.21
C ILE A 824 0.67 29.12 22.51
N GLN A 825 -0.37 29.26 23.32
CA GLN A 825 -0.92 30.57 23.70
C GLN A 825 0.12 31.41 24.47
N LYS A 826 0.83 30.81 25.43
CA LYS A 826 1.89 31.49 26.19
C LYS A 826 3.05 31.92 25.30
N ALA A 827 3.44 31.11 24.32
CA ALA A 827 4.43 31.50 23.32
C ALA A 827 3.95 32.71 22.48
N ILE A 828 2.70 32.70 22.02
CA ILE A 828 2.11 33.79 21.23
C ILE A 828 1.99 35.08 22.06
N GLU A 829 1.64 35.00 23.35
CA GLU A 829 1.58 36.16 24.25
C GLU A 829 2.96 36.81 24.44
N LEU A 830 4.00 35.99 24.61
CA LEU A 830 5.39 36.47 24.65
C LEU A 830 5.79 37.11 23.31
N GLU A 831 5.40 36.52 22.17
CA GLU A 831 5.66 37.06 20.83
C GLU A 831 4.92 38.39 20.59
N LEU A 832 3.67 38.53 21.03
CA LEU A 832 2.88 39.76 20.91
C LEU A 832 3.38 40.86 21.85
N ALA A 833 3.89 40.49 23.03
CA ALA A 833 4.53 41.40 23.96
C ALA A 833 5.87 41.94 23.41
N ALA A 834 6.64 41.11 22.71
CA ALA A 834 7.86 41.51 22.00
C ALA A 834 7.58 42.34 20.72
N ASN A 835 6.48 42.05 20.01
CA ASN A 835 6.11 42.68 18.72
C ASN A 835 5.55 44.11 18.80
N LYS A 836 5.54 44.78 19.97
CA LYS A 836 4.98 46.14 20.10
C LYS A 836 5.74 47.23 19.30
N ASN A 837 6.87 46.93 18.64
CA ASN A 837 7.72 47.92 17.98
C ASN A 837 8.32 47.52 16.59
N ASP A 838 7.72 46.63 15.80
CA ASP A 838 8.42 46.05 14.64
C ASP A 838 8.16 46.68 13.26
N SER A 839 9.22 47.29 12.71
CA SER A 839 9.38 47.71 11.31
C SER A 839 10.00 46.59 10.48
N PHE A 840 9.69 46.51 9.18
CA PHE A 840 10.15 45.50 8.21
C PHE A 840 11.68 45.27 8.16
N LEU A 841 12.48 46.19 8.71
CA LEU A 841 13.94 46.12 8.81
C LEU A 841 14.44 45.46 10.12
N SER A 842 13.57 45.08 11.06
CA SER A 842 13.94 44.42 12.33
C SER A 842 14.62 43.07 12.12
N ILE A 843 14.21 42.32 11.09
CA ILE A 843 14.84 41.04 10.67
C ILE A 843 16.32 41.25 10.29
N PHE A 844 16.62 42.45 9.79
CA PHE A 844 17.99 42.93 9.60
C PHE A 844 18.39 43.86 10.73
N ARG A 845 18.13 43.59 12.01
CA ARG A 845 18.70 44.32 13.17
C ARG A 845 19.59 43.40 14.01
N ASN A 846 20.57 43.96 14.71
CA ASN A 846 21.48 43.19 15.58
C ASN A 846 20.77 42.95 16.92
N ASP A 847 19.99 41.87 17.00
CA ASP A 847 19.34 41.44 18.24
C ASP A 847 20.24 40.53 19.08
N THR A 848 19.88 40.35 20.35
CA THR A 848 20.53 39.45 21.33
C THR A 848 20.63 37.99 20.83
N ILE A 849 19.78 37.59 19.89
CA ILE A 849 19.70 36.24 19.30
C ILE A 849 20.53 36.11 17.99
N ARG A 850 21.20 37.19 17.54
CA ARG A 850 22.00 37.28 16.30
C ARG A 850 21.22 36.85 15.04
N THR A 851 19.97 37.29 14.91
CA THR A 851 19.04 36.96 13.81
C THR A 851 19.64 37.18 12.41
N ARG A 852 20.33 38.30 12.19
CA ARG A 852 21.08 38.60 10.94
C ARG A 852 22.07 37.50 10.57
N TYR A 853 22.86 37.04 11.53
CA TYR A 853 23.90 36.04 11.31
C TYR A 853 23.29 34.69 10.92
N ARG A 854 22.18 34.30 11.57
CA ARG A 854 21.45 33.06 11.25
C ARG A 854 20.81 33.10 9.85
N ILE A 855 20.25 34.24 9.45
CA ILE A 855 19.68 34.40 8.11
C ILE A 855 20.77 34.35 7.05
N LEU A 856 21.95 34.95 7.30
CA LEU A 856 23.10 34.84 6.40
C LEU A 856 23.62 33.40 6.29
N LEU A 857 23.63 32.63 7.38
CA LEU A 857 23.94 31.19 7.35
C LEU A 857 22.89 30.39 6.56
N ALA A 858 21.61 30.69 6.73
CA ALA A 858 20.52 30.06 5.97
C ALA A 858 20.62 30.37 4.47
N TRP A 859 21.00 31.61 4.14
CA TRP A 859 21.21 32.05 2.77
C TRP A 859 22.47 31.40 2.16
N GLY A 860 23.54 31.30 2.94
CA GLY A 860 24.82 30.72 2.54
C GLY A 860 24.77 29.21 2.30
N VAL A 861 24.04 28.45 3.14
CA VAL A 861 23.92 26.99 2.95
C VAL A 861 23.18 26.63 1.67
N GLN A 862 22.15 27.39 1.31
CA GLN A 862 21.40 27.21 0.07
C GLN A 862 22.20 27.64 -1.17
N PHE A 863 23.03 28.68 -1.05
CA PHE A 863 24.00 29.06 -2.09
C PHE A 863 24.99 27.92 -2.36
N MET A 864 25.63 27.39 -1.32
CA MET A 864 26.63 26.32 -1.46
C MET A 864 26.04 25.04 -2.07
N ASN A 865 24.77 24.73 -1.76
CA ASN A 865 24.04 23.61 -2.37
C ASN A 865 23.94 23.75 -3.90
N GLN A 866 23.59 24.93 -4.40
CA GLN A 866 23.38 25.18 -5.83
C GLN A 866 24.69 25.43 -6.59
N ALA A 867 25.62 26.14 -5.97
CA ALA A 867 26.94 26.42 -6.54
C ALA A 867 27.84 25.17 -6.65
N GLY A 868 27.47 24.07 -6.00
CA GLY A 868 28.16 22.78 -6.10
C GLY A 868 28.08 22.08 -7.47
N GLY A 869 27.27 22.59 -8.41
CA GLY A 869 27.21 22.12 -9.81
C GLY A 869 26.07 21.14 -10.12
N ILE A 870 25.14 20.92 -9.19
CA ILE A 870 24.04 19.96 -9.37
C ILE A 870 23.15 20.29 -10.56
N ASN A 871 22.88 21.57 -10.81
CA ASN A 871 21.99 21.99 -11.90
C ASN A 871 22.57 21.66 -13.28
N LEU A 872 23.89 21.61 -13.42
CA LEU A 872 24.51 21.19 -14.67
C LEU A 872 24.11 19.74 -15.00
N VAL A 873 24.17 18.87 -13.98
CA VAL A 873 23.88 17.44 -14.16
C VAL A 873 22.37 17.19 -14.24
N VAL A 874 21.55 17.86 -13.43
CA VAL A 874 20.08 17.65 -13.44
C VAL A 874 19.41 18.21 -14.70
N TYR A 875 19.88 19.32 -15.27
CA TYR A 875 19.22 19.95 -16.42
C TYR A 875 19.85 19.62 -17.77
N TYR A 876 21.17 19.40 -17.80
CA TYR A 876 21.92 19.36 -19.05
C TYR A 876 22.71 18.07 -19.25
N ILE A 877 22.54 17.03 -18.42
CA ILE A 877 23.32 15.79 -18.59
C ILE A 877 23.19 15.16 -19.98
N PRO A 878 22.01 15.10 -20.65
CA PRO A 878 21.96 14.52 -21.99
C PRO A 878 22.73 15.38 -23.00
N SER A 879 22.65 16.71 -22.89
CA SER A 879 23.41 17.65 -23.73
C SER A 879 24.92 17.51 -23.50
N VAL A 880 25.35 17.39 -22.25
CA VAL A 880 26.75 17.15 -21.87
C VAL A 880 27.27 15.84 -22.47
N LEU A 881 26.50 14.76 -22.40
CA LEU A 881 26.87 13.46 -22.94
C LEU A 881 26.93 13.45 -24.48
N VAL A 882 26.09 14.24 -25.16
CA VAL A 882 26.18 14.41 -26.61
C VAL A 882 27.39 15.27 -27.00
N GLN A 883 27.54 16.45 -26.40
CA GLN A 883 28.53 17.45 -26.82
C GLN A 883 29.96 17.13 -26.37
N ASN A 884 30.14 16.67 -25.13
CA ASN A 884 31.48 16.49 -24.55
C ASN A 884 31.98 15.03 -24.64
N VAL A 885 31.07 14.06 -24.71
CA VAL A 885 31.39 12.61 -24.73
C VAL A 885 31.18 12.01 -26.13
N GLY A 886 30.38 12.65 -26.99
CA GLY A 886 30.12 12.19 -28.37
C GLY A 886 29.15 11.02 -28.46
N LEU A 887 28.30 10.82 -27.45
CA LEU A 887 27.30 9.74 -27.45
C LEU A 887 26.08 10.10 -28.28
N SER A 888 25.40 9.08 -28.82
CA SER A 888 24.14 9.29 -29.53
C SER A 888 23.07 9.89 -28.60
N PRO A 889 22.17 10.77 -29.10
CA PRO A 889 21.14 11.41 -28.29
C PRO A 889 20.28 10.42 -27.48
N ARG A 890 19.97 9.25 -28.08
CA ARG A 890 19.21 8.17 -27.43
C ARG A 890 19.98 7.55 -26.26
N MET A 891 21.25 7.22 -26.46
CA MET A 891 22.08 6.66 -25.39
C MET A 891 22.28 7.67 -24.25
N SER A 892 22.44 8.95 -24.59
CA SER A 892 22.57 10.05 -23.63
C SER A 892 21.32 10.25 -22.78
N GLN A 893 20.11 10.07 -23.34
CA GLN A 893 18.86 10.12 -22.57
C GLN A 893 18.72 8.93 -21.60
N VAL A 894 19.06 7.71 -22.04
CA VAL A 894 19.04 6.52 -21.16
C VAL A 894 20.04 6.67 -20.02
N LEU A 895 21.29 7.05 -20.33
CA LEU A 895 22.32 7.28 -19.32
C LEU A 895 21.94 8.43 -18.39
N GLY A 896 21.37 9.52 -18.92
CA GLY A 896 20.84 10.62 -18.12
C GLY A 896 19.75 10.18 -17.14
N GLY A 897 18.82 9.32 -17.58
CA GLY A 897 17.80 8.72 -16.72
C GLY A 897 18.40 7.84 -15.62
N CYS A 898 19.36 6.99 -15.97
CA CYS A 898 20.08 6.14 -15.00
C CYS A 898 20.90 6.97 -14.00
N ILE A 899 21.55 8.06 -14.43
CA ILE A 899 22.33 8.96 -13.56
C ILE A 899 21.40 9.63 -12.54
N ASN A 900 20.23 10.10 -12.98
CA ASN A 900 19.23 10.70 -12.08
C ASN A 900 18.59 9.66 -11.14
N MET A 901 18.52 8.38 -11.51
CA MET A 901 18.13 7.32 -10.56
C MET A 901 19.11 7.20 -9.38
N MET A 902 20.41 7.46 -9.59
CA MET A 902 21.37 7.45 -8.47
C MET A 902 21.14 8.59 -7.48
N PHE A 903 20.60 9.71 -7.92
CA PHE A 903 20.17 10.78 -7.02
C PHE A 903 19.05 10.30 -6.08
N MET A 904 18.08 9.55 -6.62
CA MET A 904 17.02 8.92 -5.81
C MET A 904 17.60 7.89 -4.84
N PHE A 905 18.44 6.95 -5.32
CA PHE A 905 19.02 5.92 -4.46
C PHE A 905 19.93 6.50 -3.36
N GLY A 906 20.72 7.53 -3.68
CA GLY A 906 21.56 8.22 -2.71
C GLY A 906 20.74 8.90 -1.61
N SER A 907 19.58 9.45 -1.96
CA SER A 907 18.69 10.15 -1.01
C SER A 907 17.94 9.20 -0.04
N ILE A 908 17.98 7.88 -0.27
CA ILE A 908 17.37 6.88 0.64
C ILE A 908 18.14 6.82 1.98
N LEU A 909 19.47 6.88 1.95
CA LEU A 909 20.30 6.78 3.14
C LEU A 909 20.00 7.90 4.18
N PRO A 910 20.01 9.20 3.80
CA PRO A 910 19.64 10.26 4.73
C PRO A 910 18.15 10.23 5.11
N SER A 911 17.26 9.67 4.28
CA SER A 911 15.85 9.48 4.65
C SER A 911 15.67 8.63 5.92
N PHE A 912 16.56 7.66 6.16
CA PHE A 912 16.49 6.79 7.34
C PHE A 912 17.48 7.14 8.45
N ALA A 913 18.65 7.71 8.11
CA ALA A 913 19.79 7.80 9.03
C ALA A 913 20.35 9.21 9.26
N LEU A 914 19.75 10.27 8.71
CA LEU A 914 20.32 11.62 8.78
C LEU A 914 20.59 12.09 10.22
N ASP A 915 19.69 11.75 11.15
CA ASP A 915 19.83 12.13 12.57
C ASP A 915 21.03 11.45 13.28
N ARG A 916 21.51 10.31 12.77
CA ARG A 916 22.69 9.61 13.30
C ARG A 916 24.00 10.04 12.65
N MET A 917 23.96 10.53 11.41
CA MET A 917 25.16 10.90 10.64
C MET A 917 25.73 12.27 11.05
N GLY A 918 24.89 13.16 11.58
CA GLY A 918 25.25 14.53 11.93
C GLY A 918 25.20 15.48 10.72
N ARG A 919 24.70 16.70 10.88
CA ARG A 919 24.53 17.65 9.75
C ARG A 919 25.88 18.14 9.25
N ARG A 920 26.80 18.47 10.17
CA ARG A 920 28.10 19.08 9.82
C ARG A 920 29.05 18.10 9.14
N LYS A 921 29.14 16.87 9.66
CA LYS A 921 30.03 15.84 9.11
C LYS A 921 29.59 15.40 7.72
N THR A 922 28.29 15.23 7.51
CA THR A 922 27.73 14.86 6.21
C THR A 922 28.02 15.90 5.13
N MET A 923 27.94 17.21 5.45
CA MET A 923 28.26 18.26 4.48
C MET A 923 29.75 18.30 4.11
N ILE A 924 30.65 18.14 5.09
CA ILE A 924 32.09 18.13 4.85
C ILE A 924 32.48 16.94 3.94
N TRP A 925 32.05 15.73 4.32
CA TRP A 925 32.33 14.53 3.52
C TRP A 925 31.71 14.61 2.12
N GLY A 926 30.48 15.14 2.03
CA GLY A 926 29.78 15.37 0.77
C GLY A 926 30.55 16.30 -0.17
N CYS A 927 30.87 17.52 0.27
CA CYS A 927 31.62 18.48 -0.55
C CYS A 927 32.99 17.95 -1.00
N THR A 928 33.72 17.21 -0.14
CA THR A 928 34.97 16.56 -0.53
C THR A 928 34.75 15.50 -1.61
N GLY A 929 33.74 14.63 -1.46
CA GLY A 929 33.40 13.61 -2.45
C GLY A 929 32.98 14.21 -3.80
N LEU A 930 32.18 15.28 -3.79
CA LEU A 930 31.76 15.99 -4.99
C LEU A 930 32.95 16.64 -5.72
N SER A 931 33.88 17.25 -4.96
CA SER A 931 35.11 17.82 -5.51
C SER A 931 35.97 16.76 -6.21
N ILE A 932 36.16 15.59 -5.61
CA ILE A 932 36.93 14.49 -6.21
C ILE A 932 36.26 14.00 -7.49
N CYS A 933 34.94 13.82 -7.48
CA CYS A 933 34.21 13.38 -8.68
C CYS A 933 34.35 14.39 -9.83
N MET A 934 34.18 15.69 -9.55
CA MET A 934 34.31 16.74 -10.57
C MET A 934 35.76 16.87 -11.09
N LEU A 935 36.76 16.66 -10.23
CA LEU A 935 38.16 16.58 -10.66
C LEU A 935 38.39 15.40 -11.62
N MET A 936 37.90 14.21 -11.26
CA MET A 936 38.05 13.02 -12.10
C MET A 936 37.33 13.16 -13.45
N VAL A 937 36.13 13.76 -13.46
CA VAL A 937 35.43 14.10 -14.71
C VAL A 937 36.27 15.06 -15.57
N ALA A 938 36.84 16.12 -14.98
CA ALA A 938 37.67 17.07 -15.73
C ALA A 938 38.92 16.41 -16.33
N VAL A 939 39.62 15.57 -15.57
CA VAL A 939 40.84 14.86 -16.00
C VAL A 939 40.55 13.84 -17.10
N LEU A 940 39.45 13.10 -16.99
CA LEU A 940 39.09 12.10 -17.99
C LEU A 940 38.61 12.74 -19.30
N LEU A 941 37.84 13.84 -19.21
CA LEU A 941 37.40 14.59 -20.38
C LEU A 941 38.54 15.34 -21.07
N SER A 942 39.63 15.69 -20.37
CA SER A 942 40.81 16.29 -21.00
C SER A 942 41.58 15.32 -21.91
N ARG A 943 41.31 14.00 -21.81
CA ARG A 943 42.00 12.94 -22.56
C ARG A 943 41.20 12.39 -23.75
N VAL A 944 40.04 12.97 -24.04
CA VAL A 944 39.12 12.50 -25.10
C VAL A 944 39.75 12.56 -26.51
N GLY A 945 40.70 13.46 -26.76
CA GLY A 945 41.41 13.59 -28.04
C GLY A 945 42.58 12.61 -28.28
N TYR A 946 42.85 11.67 -27.37
CA TYR A 946 43.94 10.69 -27.50
C TYR A 946 43.44 9.31 -27.97
N SER A 947 44.34 8.38 -28.31
CA SER A 947 44.03 7.03 -28.83
C SER A 947 43.08 6.19 -27.94
N ASN A 948 42.99 6.47 -26.64
CA ASN A 948 42.08 5.84 -25.68
C ASN A 948 40.81 6.69 -25.35
N GLY A 949 40.46 7.64 -26.21
CA GLY A 949 39.45 8.67 -25.95
C GLY A 949 38.07 8.12 -25.55
N HIS A 950 37.56 7.10 -26.25
CA HIS A 950 36.24 6.50 -25.94
C HIS A 950 36.20 5.79 -24.57
N THR A 951 37.30 5.16 -24.17
CA THR A 951 37.40 4.46 -22.87
C THR A 951 37.46 5.48 -21.72
N CYS A 952 38.22 6.56 -21.89
CA CYS A 952 38.27 7.67 -20.93
C CYS A 952 36.92 8.40 -20.83
N ALA A 953 36.24 8.62 -21.95
CA ALA A 953 34.92 9.23 -22.02
C ALA A 953 33.86 8.36 -21.30
N SER A 954 33.91 7.03 -21.49
CA SER A 954 33.03 6.09 -20.78
C SER A 954 33.31 6.05 -19.27
N ALA A 955 34.58 6.15 -18.87
CA ALA A 955 34.95 6.24 -17.45
C ALA A 955 34.42 7.53 -16.78
N ALA A 956 34.35 8.65 -17.51
CA ALA A 956 33.78 9.90 -17.00
C ALA A 956 32.29 9.76 -16.62
N VAL A 957 31.53 8.93 -17.36
CA VAL A 957 30.13 8.63 -17.05
C VAL A 957 29.99 7.98 -15.67
N ALA A 958 30.89 7.06 -15.30
CA ALA A 958 30.88 6.42 -13.97
C ALA A 958 31.05 7.43 -12.82
N PHE A 959 31.85 8.49 -13.04
CA PHE A 959 32.00 9.55 -12.05
C PHE A 959 30.79 10.49 -11.97
N PHE A 960 30.01 10.66 -13.05
CA PHE A 960 28.71 11.33 -12.96
C PHE A 960 27.69 10.52 -12.14
N PHE A 961 27.69 9.20 -12.27
CA PHE A 961 26.88 8.32 -11.40
C PHE A 961 27.29 8.47 -9.93
N LEU A 962 28.59 8.44 -9.64
CA LEU A 962 29.11 8.60 -8.28
C LEU A 962 28.83 9.98 -7.70
N TYR A 963 28.95 11.05 -8.52
CA TYR A 963 28.62 12.41 -8.13
C TYR A 963 27.16 12.52 -7.69
N MET A 964 26.21 11.98 -8.47
CA MET A 964 24.79 12.00 -8.12
C MET A 964 24.48 11.19 -6.87
N LEU A 965 25.13 10.05 -6.70
CA LEU A 965 24.97 9.22 -5.51
C LEU A 965 25.46 9.96 -4.25
N ILE A 966 26.66 10.53 -4.28
CA ILE A 966 27.24 11.28 -3.16
C ILE A 966 26.41 12.53 -2.86
N PHE A 967 25.98 13.26 -3.88
CA PHE A 967 25.14 14.45 -3.72
C PHE A 967 23.83 14.10 -2.99
N GLY A 968 23.15 13.04 -3.44
CA GLY A 968 21.92 12.54 -2.81
C GLY A 968 22.12 12.11 -1.36
N MET A 969 23.23 11.42 -1.05
CA MET A 969 23.56 10.97 0.31
C MET A 969 23.94 12.11 1.26
N SER A 970 24.33 13.29 0.76
CA SER A 970 24.96 14.32 1.58
C SER A 970 24.33 15.72 1.40
N VAL A 971 24.86 16.50 0.47
CA VAL A 971 24.64 17.94 0.31
C VAL A 971 23.20 18.27 -0.08
N ASN A 972 22.45 17.31 -0.62
CA ASN A 972 21.07 17.53 -1.01
C ASN A 972 20.12 17.72 0.18
N CYS A 973 20.12 16.80 1.15
CA CYS A 973 19.08 16.77 2.20
C CYS A 973 19.35 17.79 3.31
N VAL A 974 20.63 17.97 3.69
CA VAL A 974 20.99 18.76 4.88
C VAL A 974 20.58 20.24 4.79
N PRO A 975 20.77 20.98 3.68
CA PRO A 975 20.38 22.39 3.59
C PRO A 975 18.88 22.64 3.79
N TRP A 976 18.02 21.74 3.33
CA TRP A 976 16.56 21.86 3.51
C TRP A 976 16.13 21.65 4.96
N VAL A 977 16.87 20.83 5.71
CA VAL A 977 16.67 20.63 7.15
C VAL A 977 17.28 21.77 7.97
N TYR A 978 18.47 22.22 7.57
CA TYR A 978 19.26 23.17 8.34
C TYR A 978 18.68 24.59 8.35
N VAL A 979 18.12 25.05 7.22
CA VAL A 979 17.50 26.39 7.10
C VAL A 979 16.40 26.61 8.15
N PRO A 980 15.36 25.76 8.27
CA PRO A 980 14.34 25.96 9.29
C PRO A 980 14.83 25.70 10.72
N GLU A 981 15.89 24.89 10.92
CA GLU A 981 16.45 24.58 12.25
C GLU A 981 17.18 25.78 12.89
N ILE A 982 17.93 26.57 12.12
CA ILE A 982 18.72 27.68 12.68
C ILE A 982 17.93 28.97 12.85
N LEU A 983 16.75 29.08 12.21
CA LEU A 983 15.96 30.30 12.23
C LEU A 983 15.12 30.39 13.52
N PRO A 984 15.14 31.56 14.18
CA PRO A 984 14.36 31.77 15.40
C PRO A 984 12.86 31.66 15.12
N LEU A 985 12.11 31.16 16.11
CA LEU A 985 10.70 30.80 16.00
C LEU A 985 9.83 31.96 15.46
N GLU A 986 10.09 33.19 15.90
CA GLU A 986 9.31 34.40 15.54
C GLU A 986 9.43 34.79 14.07
N SER A 987 10.61 34.58 13.47
CA SER A 987 10.92 35.00 12.10
C SER A 987 11.05 33.82 11.13
N ARG A 988 10.71 32.60 11.55
CA ARG A 988 10.97 31.38 10.76
C ARG A 988 10.31 31.40 9.38
N THR A 989 9.02 31.76 9.28
CA THR A 989 8.31 31.83 7.99
C THR A 989 9.02 32.75 7.00
N ARG A 990 9.40 33.94 7.46
CA ARG A 990 10.03 34.98 6.65
C ARG A 990 11.49 34.64 6.33
N GLY A 991 12.25 34.17 7.32
CA GLY A 991 13.64 33.77 7.17
C GLY A 991 13.82 32.58 6.23
N THR A 992 12.90 31.61 6.23
CA THR A 992 12.98 30.47 5.31
C THR A 992 12.65 30.87 3.87
N ALA A 993 11.73 31.81 3.65
CA ALA A 993 11.49 32.38 2.33
C ALA A 993 12.75 33.07 1.77
N ILE A 994 13.49 33.82 2.62
CA ILE A 994 14.77 34.44 2.27
C ILE A 994 15.84 33.37 2.01
N GLY A 995 15.95 32.34 2.85
CA GLY A 995 16.89 31.23 2.64
C GLY A 995 16.66 30.51 1.30
N ILE A 996 15.40 30.17 1.00
CA ILE A 996 15.02 29.48 -0.23
C ILE A 996 15.15 30.39 -1.45
N SER A 997 14.98 31.71 -1.32
CA SER A 997 15.28 32.63 -2.43
C SER A 997 16.74 32.56 -2.90
N SER A 998 17.69 32.27 -1.99
CA SER A 998 19.11 32.04 -2.35
C SER A 998 19.25 30.85 -3.30
N ASN A 999 18.52 29.77 -3.02
CA ASN A 999 18.51 28.58 -3.86
C ASN A 999 18.09 28.92 -5.29
N TRP A 1000 16.96 29.61 -5.46
CA TRP A 1000 16.44 29.97 -6.79
C TRP A 1000 17.31 30.97 -7.55
N LEU A 1001 17.88 31.95 -6.85
CA LEU A 1001 18.79 32.93 -7.44
C LEU A 1001 20.03 32.24 -8.02
N TRP A 1002 20.67 31.36 -7.27
CA TRP A 1002 21.87 30.68 -7.72
C TRP A 1002 21.59 29.54 -8.70
N ASN A 1003 20.41 28.91 -8.62
CA ASN A 1003 19.95 27.98 -9.65
C ASN A 1003 19.78 28.71 -11.00
N PHE A 1004 19.14 29.89 -11.01
CA PHE A 1004 19.06 30.74 -12.19
C PHE A 1004 20.46 31.04 -12.78
N THR A 1005 21.39 31.52 -11.95
CA THR A 1005 22.75 31.87 -12.39
C THR A 1005 23.49 30.68 -13.00
N VAL A 1006 23.51 29.52 -12.33
CA VAL A 1006 24.21 28.33 -12.81
C VAL A 1006 23.56 27.82 -14.10
N VAL A 1007 22.23 27.71 -14.16
CA VAL A 1007 21.51 27.19 -15.35
C VAL A 1007 21.68 28.09 -16.57
N MET A 1008 21.73 29.42 -16.36
CA MET A 1008 21.95 30.39 -17.45
C MET A 1008 23.36 30.29 -18.02
N ILE A 1009 24.37 30.13 -17.16
CA ILE A 1009 25.78 30.13 -17.55
C ILE A 1009 26.21 28.75 -18.11
N THR A 1010 25.55 27.67 -17.70
CA THR A 1010 25.96 26.28 -18.01
C THR A 1010 26.13 25.98 -19.50
N PRO A 1011 25.17 26.28 -20.40
CA PRO A 1011 25.33 26.02 -21.84
C PRO A 1011 26.55 26.74 -22.45
N VAL A 1012 26.80 27.98 -22.03
CA VAL A 1012 27.92 28.80 -22.52
C VAL A 1012 29.26 28.23 -22.04
N ILE A 1013 29.33 27.80 -20.78
CA ILE A 1013 30.53 27.20 -20.20
C ILE A 1013 30.82 25.83 -20.82
N ILE A 1014 29.80 24.99 -21.05
CA ILE A 1014 29.99 23.68 -21.67
C ILE A 1014 30.62 23.84 -23.07
N ASN A 1015 30.06 24.73 -23.90
CA ASN A 1015 30.54 24.90 -25.27
C ASN A 1015 31.92 25.58 -25.35
N ARG A 1016 32.18 26.61 -24.53
CA ARG A 1016 33.43 27.39 -24.60
C ARG A 1016 34.59 26.81 -23.78
N LEU A 1017 34.30 26.30 -22.58
CA LEU A 1017 35.32 25.83 -21.63
C LEU A 1017 35.47 24.31 -21.61
N GLN A 1018 34.52 23.55 -22.17
CA GLN A 1018 34.58 22.09 -22.31
C GLN A 1018 34.92 21.41 -20.96
N TRP A 1019 36.02 20.65 -20.89
CA TRP A 1019 36.46 19.99 -19.65
C TRP A 1019 36.88 20.95 -18.54
N LYS A 1020 37.29 22.18 -18.86
CA LYS A 1020 37.69 23.21 -17.87
C LYS A 1020 36.50 23.72 -17.05
N ALA A 1021 35.28 23.56 -17.57
CA ALA A 1021 34.05 23.89 -16.87
C ALA A 1021 33.94 23.22 -15.49
N TYR A 1022 34.28 21.93 -15.43
CA TYR A 1022 34.15 21.11 -14.23
C TYR A 1022 35.16 21.49 -13.14
N LEU A 1023 36.28 22.12 -13.50
CA LEU A 1023 37.25 22.62 -12.53
C LEU A 1023 36.68 23.77 -11.68
N ILE A 1024 35.80 24.60 -12.24
CA ILE A 1024 35.14 25.68 -11.50
C ILE A 1024 34.27 25.08 -10.38
N PHE A 1025 33.53 24.01 -10.69
CA PHE A 1025 32.71 23.30 -9.71
C PHE A 1025 33.56 22.52 -8.69
N MET A 1026 34.72 22.00 -9.08
CA MET A 1026 35.67 21.40 -8.15
C MET A 1026 36.19 22.44 -7.14
N VAL A 1027 36.70 23.59 -7.61
CA VAL A 1027 37.25 24.63 -6.71
C VAL A 1027 36.19 25.13 -5.73
N THR A 1028 34.98 25.40 -6.22
CA THR A 1028 33.88 25.86 -5.36
C THR A 1028 33.51 24.85 -4.29
N ASN A 1029 33.36 23.55 -4.64
CA ASN A 1029 33.10 22.50 -3.66
C ASN A 1029 34.24 22.36 -2.63
N LEU A 1030 35.50 22.52 -3.05
CA LEU A 1030 36.65 22.46 -2.15
C LEU A 1030 36.68 23.65 -1.16
N LEU A 1031 36.31 24.85 -1.62
CA LEU A 1031 36.21 26.05 -0.79
C LEU A 1031 35.06 25.99 0.23
N PHE A 1032 34.02 25.20 -0.03
CA PHE A 1032 32.91 25.02 0.91
C PHE A 1032 33.29 24.15 2.12
N VAL A 1033 34.26 23.24 1.99
CA VAL A 1033 34.74 22.40 3.10
C VAL A 1033 35.22 23.22 4.31
N PRO A 1034 36.16 24.18 4.18
CA PRO A 1034 36.56 25.03 5.31
C PRO A 1034 35.42 25.93 5.79
N ALA A 1035 34.52 26.39 4.89
CA ALA A 1035 33.37 27.20 5.30
C ALA A 1035 32.44 26.45 6.27
N PHE A 1036 32.09 25.19 5.96
CA PHE A 1036 31.33 24.33 6.88
C PHE A 1036 32.09 23.98 8.16
N TYR A 1037 33.42 23.93 8.09
CA TYR A 1037 34.23 23.66 9.27
C TYR A 1037 34.21 24.83 10.27
N PHE A 1038 34.35 26.08 9.82
CA PHE A 1038 34.53 27.24 10.70
C PHE A 1038 33.24 27.97 11.10
N PHE A 1039 32.22 28.01 10.23
CA PHE A 1039 31.07 28.90 10.43
C PHE A 1039 29.76 28.19 10.82
N TYR A 1040 29.63 26.88 10.56
CA TYR A 1040 28.36 26.16 10.71
C TYR A 1040 28.34 25.31 11.99
N PRO A 1041 27.49 25.63 12.99
CA PRO A 1041 27.30 24.80 14.18
C PRO A 1041 26.52 23.52 13.87
N GLU A 1042 26.73 22.50 14.69
CA GLU A 1042 25.98 21.23 14.64
C GLU A 1042 24.63 21.38 15.34
N THR A 1043 23.54 21.10 14.62
CA THR A 1043 22.15 21.23 15.09
C THR A 1043 21.47 19.89 15.34
N SER A 1044 22.15 18.76 15.10
CA SER A 1044 21.58 17.42 15.30
C SER A 1044 21.15 17.19 16.75
N ASN A 1045 19.96 16.63 16.93
CA ASN A 1045 19.41 16.16 18.21
C ASN A 1045 19.21 17.25 19.28
N PHE A 1046 19.33 18.53 18.93
CA PHE A 1046 18.95 19.65 19.80
C PHE A 1046 17.47 20.02 19.61
N LYS A 1047 16.79 20.36 20.71
CA LYS A 1047 15.49 21.03 20.64
C LYS A 1047 15.65 22.43 20.06
N LEU A 1048 14.60 22.99 19.49
CA LEU A 1048 14.69 24.25 18.75
C LEU A 1048 15.01 25.42 19.70
N GLU A 1049 14.54 25.33 20.94
CA GLU A 1049 14.81 26.26 22.03
C GLU A 1049 16.28 26.18 22.48
N ASP A 1050 16.87 24.98 22.44
CA ASP A 1050 18.29 24.76 22.75
C ASP A 1050 19.19 25.33 21.65
N VAL A 1051 18.73 25.30 20.38
CA VAL A 1051 19.42 25.97 19.28
C VAL A 1051 19.42 27.48 19.49
N ASP A 1052 18.38 28.04 20.11
CA ASP A 1052 18.37 29.46 20.44
C ASP A 1052 19.41 29.86 21.49
N LEU A 1053 19.71 28.95 22.43
CA LEU A 1053 20.78 29.10 23.41
C LEU A 1053 22.19 29.10 22.79
N ILE A 1054 22.41 28.36 21.69
CA ILE A 1054 23.71 28.30 20.99
C ILE A 1054 24.15 29.68 20.48
N PHE A 1055 23.20 30.53 20.10
CA PHE A 1055 23.49 31.85 19.54
C PHE A 1055 23.29 33.00 20.55
N SER A 1056 22.63 32.77 21.69
CA SER A 1056 22.46 33.75 22.76
C SER A 1056 23.62 33.79 23.75
N GLN A 1057 24.30 32.65 23.98
CA GLN A 1057 25.55 32.61 24.74
C GLN A 1057 26.68 33.23 23.92
N GLY A 1058 27.25 34.35 24.40
CA GLY A 1058 28.31 35.07 23.71
C GLY A 1058 29.55 34.20 23.44
N GLY A 1059 29.88 33.97 22.16
CA GLY A 1059 31.03 33.17 21.72
C GLY A 1059 30.97 32.81 20.23
N ASN A 1060 31.88 31.95 19.76
CA ASN A 1060 31.78 31.31 18.44
C ASN A 1060 30.69 30.20 18.51
N PRO A 1061 29.60 30.27 17.73
CA PRO A 1061 28.51 29.28 17.78
C PRO A 1061 28.97 27.83 17.60
N VAL A 1062 30.08 27.61 16.86
CA VAL A 1062 30.65 26.27 16.66
C VAL A 1062 31.30 25.72 17.93
N SER A 1063 31.93 26.55 18.76
CA SER A 1063 32.53 26.10 20.03
C SER A 1063 31.47 25.86 21.09
N VAL A 1064 30.45 26.72 21.16
CA VAL A 1064 29.30 26.58 22.08
C VAL A 1064 28.51 25.31 21.79
N ALA A 1065 28.16 25.05 20.53
CA ALA A 1065 27.48 23.81 20.14
C ALA A 1065 28.30 22.55 20.47
N ARG A 1066 29.64 22.61 20.34
CA ARG A 1066 30.53 21.50 20.71
C ARG A 1066 30.59 21.27 22.22
N GLN A 1067 30.54 22.32 23.04
CA GLN A 1067 30.47 22.22 24.50
C GLN A 1067 29.13 21.61 24.93
N MET A 1068 28.01 22.15 24.44
CA MET A 1068 26.67 21.61 24.74
C MET A 1068 26.51 20.13 24.31
N THR A 1069 27.08 19.74 23.17
CA THR A 1069 27.08 18.33 22.72
C THR A 1069 27.92 17.42 23.65
N LYS A 1070 29.04 17.93 24.17
CA LYS A 1070 29.88 17.20 25.14
C LYS A 1070 29.17 17.07 26.49
N ASP A 1071 28.48 18.12 26.93
CA ASP A 1071 27.75 18.13 28.20
C ASP A 1071 26.54 17.19 28.17
N MET A 1072 25.80 17.14 27.06
CA MET A 1072 24.73 16.16 26.84
C MET A 1072 25.25 14.71 26.88
N ARG A 1073 26.43 14.45 26.31
CA ARG A 1073 27.07 13.11 26.37
C ARG A 1073 27.59 12.75 27.76
N ARG A 1074 27.89 13.73 28.61
CA ARG A 1074 28.46 13.52 29.95
C ARG A 1074 27.38 13.26 31.00
N ASN A 1075 26.18 13.81 30.84
CA ASN A 1075 25.14 13.77 31.89
C ASN A 1075 24.08 12.67 31.78
N ASN A 1076 23.87 12.00 30.63
CA ASN A 1076 22.94 10.87 30.49
C ASN A 1076 21.59 11.01 31.26
N ILE A 1077 20.91 12.16 31.13
CA ILE A 1077 19.63 12.42 31.80
C ILE A 1077 18.48 12.16 30.83
N SER A 1078 17.63 11.18 31.16
CA SER A 1078 16.26 11.08 30.67
C SER A 1078 15.44 12.25 31.24
N VAL A 1079 14.94 13.14 30.37
CA VAL A 1079 14.05 14.23 30.78
C VAL A 1079 12.65 13.69 31.00
N ASN A 1080 12.22 13.58 32.25
CA ASN A 1080 10.80 13.38 32.60
C ASN A 1080 10.01 14.70 32.48
N SER A 1081 8.73 14.56 32.18
CA SER A 1081 7.79 15.56 31.64
C SER A 1081 7.46 16.81 32.47
N ASN A 1082 8.12 17.07 33.61
CA ASN A 1082 7.67 18.11 34.56
C ASN A 1082 8.64 19.28 34.82
N GLY A 1083 9.72 19.46 34.07
CA GLY A 1083 10.44 20.75 34.03
C GLY A 1083 11.09 21.22 35.35
N THR A 1084 11.38 20.33 36.31
CA THR A 1084 12.21 20.65 37.48
C THR A 1084 13.58 19.99 37.38
N VAL A 1085 14.63 20.82 37.44
CA VAL A 1085 16.03 20.37 37.54
C VAL A 1085 16.28 19.92 38.99
N SER A 1086 16.32 18.61 39.23
CA SER A 1086 16.94 18.07 40.44
C SER A 1086 18.43 17.89 40.18
N VAL A 1087 19.25 18.72 40.83
CA VAL A 1087 20.70 18.52 40.91
C VAL A 1087 20.92 17.41 41.94
N ASP A 1088 21.51 16.29 41.53
CA ASP A 1088 22.08 15.32 42.48
C ASP A 1088 23.28 15.98 43.18
N THR A 1089 23.01 16.58 44.34
CA THR A 1089 23.98 17.02 45.33
C THR A 1089 24.69 15.80 45.94
N GLU A 1090 25.57 15.15 45.19
CA GLU A 1090 26.49 14.16 45.77
C GLU A 1090 27.89 14.16 45.16
N LYS A 1091 28.16 14.99 44.14
CA LYS A 1091 29.50 15.13 43.53
C LYS A 1091 30.07 16.56 43.50
N SER A 1092 29.52 17.47 44.30
CA SER A 1092 30.12 18.82 44.52
C SER A 1092 30.95 18.93 45.80
N GLN A 1093 30.95 17.95 46.70
CA GLN A 1093 31.76 18.03 47.93
C GLN A 1093 33.16 17.42 47.81
N THR A 1094 33.48 16.69 46.74
CA THR A 1094 34.79 16.02 46.60
C THR A 1094 35.81 16.79 45.74
N MET A 1095 35.43 17.91 45.10
CA MET A 1095 36.36 18.72 44.29
C MET A 1095 36.78 20.05 44.93
N MET A 1096 36.28 20.39 46.13
CA MET A 1096 36.70 21.59 46.87
C MET A 1096 37.65 21.32 48.05
N VAL A 1097 38.21 20.11 48.17
CA VAL A 1097 39.18 19.76 49.24
C VAL A 1097 40.60 19.48 48.70
N GLU A 1098 40.82 19.46 47.38
CA GLU A 1098 42.16 19.27 46.77
C GLU A 1098 42.77 20.56 46.20
N SER A 1099 42.28 21.74 46.60
CA SER A 1099 42.90 23.03 46.24
C SER A 1099 42.92 24.03 47.39
N ALA A 1100 43.41 23.59 48.55
CA ALA A 1100 43.87 24.44 49.65
C ALA A 1100 45.28 24.03 50.06
#